data_AF-A0A0G4M3B0-F1
#
_entry.id   AF-A0A0G4M3B0-F1
#
_cell.length_a   1.000
_cell.length_b   1.000
_cell.length_c   1.000
_cell.angle_alpha   90.00
_cell.angle_beta   90.00
_cell.angle_gamma   90.00
#
_symmetry.space_group_name_H-M   'P 1'
#
loop_
_entity.id
_entity.type
_entity.pdbx_description
1 polymer ?
#
loop_
_entity_poly.entity_id
_entity_poly.type
_entity_poly.pdbx_seq_one_letter_code
_entity_poly.pdbx_strand_id
1 'polypeptide(L)'
;MGLRKMRAFTIMMEYLIPPIQPPFLPGWRAPPPGPDHFEGQSVVPVAVVTGVVAALLVGLRFYTRARILRAVHLDDWLILLSLVLGLGTSATMITQLSLGLGRHFYYVSDSFSDYLKSGLAASLLYTASLFSTKVSILCLYIRIFSYQGVQLLSKMLLAIVVISHTWIITSILTTCVPLDSIWIIEKKPSFCHSFNVFWANAGLNMATDLLIFLLPLPVISKLRLPRRQKYSLYFVSLLAFGVCVISVVRLTNLLKHEDPLYFFMDVTWTAVPIANLNCIEVHTAIVCACLTTIKPLLVQWFPFLLSSRPPESPMTYPVPRYDRPLTIGTQITRHNRPPRSSFVSSVHTNDFKYDTTDEGDSQFQLPIFAPGDGNGDGRRKGIVFEAEQLEIVKLAHTVVAATSDYNGVATQVTDVTQRVKKLAISEKPAAPALEQTEELLPELRTDHREPLKLSGALDKYEHIEVTPVIGREYVNVNLAELLKAPNSDDLILSQRGVLFFRKQDDVTNDLQKELVQRLGELSGKPSTSKLHIHPINNAGRGDDKDDEISVISSEQAKRLYLHRFLNYNKKQSQKSQWHSDITFEPIPSDYALLRLTQHALGFGLRSHDRISATLQGFLDSLTATYAQPGFNEAADKNGFKIYSAERGAPENVGELLEAIHPVIRTNPVTGWKSVFAVGHHVQKINGLSDEESKHFLAWFVQLIVENHDLQVRFKWKDVNDVAIWDNRSVYHAATPDYLFENLGERQGSRAVSLGERPYFDPQSSSRREAIKAEMLAAAGQEKAEQ
;
A
#
# COMPACT_ATOMS: atom_id res chain seq x y z
N MET A 1 52.53 16.10 26.75
CA MET A 1 52.22 15.98 28.20
C MET A 1 51.06 15.03 28.54
N GLY A 2 50.16 14.68 27.59
CA GLY A 2 49.01 13.78 27.84
C GLY A 2 49.32 12.26 27.87
N LEU A 3 50.25 11.76 27.05
CA LEU A 3 50.56 10.32 26.99
C LEU A 3 51.34 9.77 28.19
N ARG A 4 52.15 10.60 28.88
CA ARG A 4 52.82 10.22 30.13
C ARG A 4 51.86 10.17 31.34
N LYS A 5 50.80 11.00 31.33
CA LYS A 5 49.74 10.96 32.36
C LYS A 5 48.82 9.75 32.19
N MET A 6 48.57 9.30 30.96
CA MET A 6 47.81 8.07 30.70
C MET A 6 48.57 6.81 31.15
N ARG A 7 49.88 6.71 30.87
CA ARG A 7 50.72 5.61 31.39
C ARG A 7 50.85 5.61 32.92
N ALA A 8 50.93 6.78 33.56
CA ALA A 8 50.94 6.86 35.02
C ALA A 8 49.59 6.48 35.65
N PHE A 9 48.46 6.73 34.96
CA PHE A 9 47.14 6.30 35.38
C PHE A 9 46.91 4.79 35.18
N THR A 10 47.45 4.22 34.09
CA THR A 10 47.45 2.76 33.84
C THR A 10 48.36 2.01 34.83
N ILE A 11 49.54 2.55 35.15
CA ILE A 11 50.46 1.95 36.13
C ILE A 11 49.95 2.13 37.57
N MET A 12 49.26 3.23 37.89
CA MET A 12 48.55 3.37 39.18
C MET A 12 47.36 2.40 39.31
N MET A 13 46.65 2.10 38.21
CA MET A 13 45.57 1.12 38.19
C MET A 13 46.05 -0.34 38.22
N GLU A 14 47.29 -0.62 37.80
CA GLU A 14 47.96 -1.92 38.00
C GLU A 14 48.37 -2.17 39.47
N TYR A 15 48.54 -1.12 40.28
CA TYR A 15 48.88 -1.23 41.71
C TYR A 15 47.69 -1.09 42.67
N LEU A 16 46.51 -0.68 42.18
CA LEU A 16 45.28 -0.50 42.98
C LEU A 16 44.25 -1.63 42.81
N ILE A 17 44.51 -2.59 41.92
CA ILE A 17 43.73 -3.82 41.81
C ILE A 17 44.63 -4.94 42.35
N PRO A 18 44.43 -5.42 43.60
CA PRO A 18 45.18 -6.59 44.03
C PRO A 18 44.83 -7.75 43.07
N PRO A 19 45.80 -8.63 42.74
CA PRO A 19 45.48 -9.84 42.01
C PRO A 19 44.38 -10.55 42.79
N ILE A 20 43.33 -10.98 42.11
CA ILE A 20 42.22 -11.75 42.68
C ILE A 20 42.81 -13.04 43.24
N GLN A 21 43.29 -12.99 44.49
CA GLN A 21 43.37 -14.12 45.37
C GLN A 21 41.98 -14.28 46.00
N PRO A 22 41.46 -15.51 46.11
CA PRO A 22 40.17 -15.76 46.76
C PRO A 22 40.22 -15.19 48.18
N PRO A 23 39.11 -14.64 48.72
CA PRO A 23 39.07 -14.18 50.10
C PRO A 23 38.97 -15.40 51.01
N PHE A 24 40.11 -16.07 51.23
CA PHE A 24 40.32 -16.89 52.40
C PHE A 24 41.50 -16.28 53.14
N LEU A 25 41.22 -15.22 53.92
CA LEU A 25 41.99 -14.99 55.13
C LEU A 25 41.56 -16.08 56.12
N PRO A 26 42.45 -17.03 56.50
CA PRO A 26 42.18 -17.91 57.61
C PRO A 26 42.29 -17.06 58.88
N GLY A 27 41.16 -16.56 59.39
CA GLY A 27 41.15 -15.78 60.63
C GLY A 27 39.94 -14.90 60.91
N TRP A 28 39.11 -14.58 59.92
CA TRP A 28 37.91 -13.76 60.17
C TRP A 28 36.67 -14.62 60.44
N ARG A 29 36.56 -15.11 61.68
CA ARG A 29 35.28 -15.49 62.30
C ARG A 29 35.02 -14.53 63.46
N ALA A 30 34.46 -13.36 63.16
CA ALA A 30 33.60 -12.68 64.13
C ALA A 30 32.16 -12.85 63.62
N PRO A 31 31.24 -13.44 64.41
CA PRO A 31 29.86 -13.61 63.98
C PRO A 31 29.20 -12.23 63.82
N PRO A 32 28.34 -12.00 62.81
CA PRO A 32 27.48 -10.83 62.83
C PRO A 32 26.53 -10.95 64.05
N PRO A 33 26.43 -9.92 64.90
CA PRO A 33 25.53 -9.93 66.04
C PRO A 33 24.11 -9.64 65.55
N GLY A 34 23.36 -10.67 65.16
CA GLY A 34 21.95 -10.49 64.79
C GLY A 34 21.29 -11.75 64.23
N PRO A 35 19.95 -11.82 64.29
CA PRO A 35 19.20 -12.89 63.65
C PRO A 35 19.38 -12.86 62.11
N ASP A 36 19.23 -14.02 61.45
CA ASP A 36 19.17 -14.12 59.99
C ASP A 36 17.91 -13.39 59.48
N HIS A 37 18.05 -12.08 59.29
CA HIS A 37 17.04 -11.28 58.61
C HIS A 37 16.90 -11.83 57.18
N PHE A 38 15.71 -11.82 56.62
CA PHE A 38 15.45 -12.32 55.27
C PHE A 38 14.78 -11.24 54.43
N GLU A 39 15.52 -10.72 53.45
CA GLU A 39 15.07 -9.61 52.59
C GLU A 39 14.44 -10.10 51.27
N GLY A 40 14.47 -11.41 51.01
CA GLY A 40 14.02 -12.02 49.75
C GLY A 40 12.49 -12.10 49.55
N GLN A 41 11.68 -11.59 50.49
CA GLN A 41 10.22 -11.74 50.50
C GLN A 41 9.53 -11.14 49.24
N SER A 42 10.16 -10.15 48.62
CA SER A 42 9.64 -9.44 47.45
C SER A 42 9.81 -10.21 46.12
N VAL A 43 10.73 -11.17 46.05
CA VAL A 43 11.13 -11.84 44.80
C VAL A 43 9.98 -12.63 44.17
N VAL A 44 9.29 -13.46 44.96
CA VAL A 44 8.18 -14.29 44.45
C VAL A 44 6.99 -13.43 43.98
N PRO A 45 6.46 -12.47 44.79
CA PRO A 45 5.37 -11.61 44.34
C PRO A 45 5.70 -10.83 43.07
N VAL A 46 6.89 -10.23 42.99
CA VAL A 46 7.31 -9.46 41.81
C VAL A 46 7.39 -10.36 40.57
N ALA A 47 8.05 -11.51 40.67
CA ALA A 47 8.19 -12.47 39.57
C ALA A 47 6.83 -12.96 39.05
N VAL A 48 5.93 -13.35 39.95
CA VAL A 48 4.61 -13.88 39.60
C VAL A 48 3.71 -12.80 38.99
N VAL A 49 3.59 -11.63 39.64
CA VAL A 49 2.70 -10.57 39.16
C VAL A 49 3.13 -10.05 37.79
N THR A 50 4.42 -9.76 37.63
CA THR A 50 4.93 -9.25 36.34
C THR A 50 4.85 -10.30 35.25
N GLY A 51 5.12 -11.58 35.56
CA GLY A 51 5.00 -12.69 34.62
C GLY A 51 3.56 -12.96 34.17
N VAL A 52 2.58 -12.93 35.10
CA VAL A 52 1.16 -13.10 34.79
C VAL A 52 0.67 -11.97 33.88
N VAL A 53 1.00 -10.71 34.18
CA VAL A 53 0.62 -9.57 33.35
C VAL A 53 1.20 -9.70 31.93
N ALA A 54 2.48 -10.08 31.82
CA ALA A 54 3.11 -10.32 30.52
C ALA A 54 2.43 -11.46 29.74
N ALA A 55 2.15 -12.59 30.41
CA ALA A 55 1.50 -13.74 29.79
C ALA A 55 0.10 -13.41 29.27
N LEU A 56 -0.70 -12.68 30.06
CA LEU A 56 -2.03 -12.23 29.66
C LEU A 56 -1.98 -11.33 28.41
N LEU A 57 -1.06 -10.37 28.36
CA LEU A 57 -0.93 -9.47 27.21
C LEU A 57 -0.37 -10.16 25.96
N VAL A 58 0.54 -11.14 26.10
CA VAL A 58 0.97 -11.99 24.99
C VAL A 58 -0.21 -12.81 24.46
N GLY A 59 -1.00 -13.43 25.34
CA GLY A 59 -2.23 -14.12 24.97
C GLY A 59 -3.22 -13.20 24.21
N LEU A 60 -3.38 -11.97 24.70
CA LEU A 60 -4.22 -10.96 24.06
C LEU A 60 -3.69 -10.52 22.69
N ARG A 61 -2.36 -10.40 22.54
CA ARG A 61 -1.71 -10.14 21.24
C ARG A 61 -1.98 -11.27 20.25
N PHE A 62 -1.80 -12.53 20.66
CA PHE A 62 -2.10 -13.68 19.81
C PHE A 62 -3.58 -13.75 19.44
N TYR A 63 -4.49 -13.47 20.39
CA TYR A 63 -5.92 -13.38 20.09
C TYR A 63 -6.21 -12.26 19.06
N THR A 64 -5.62 -11.07 19.23
CA THR A 64 -5.73 -9.96 18.27
C THR A 64 -5.29 -10.39 16.87
N ARG A 65 -4.10 -10.99 16.80
CA ARG A 65 -3.42 -11.36 15.55
C ARG A 65 -4.10 -12.52 14.84
N ALA A 66 -4.44 -13.58 15.56
CA ALA A 66 -5.05 -14.77 14.99
C ALA A 66 -6.54 -14.58 14.70
N ARG A 67 -7.31 -13.94 15.60
CA ARG A 67 -8.77 -13.86 15.47
C ARG A 67 -9.30 -12.57 14.85
N ILE A 68 -8.80 -11.37 15.20
CA ILE A 68 -9.30 -10.15 14.56
C ILE A 68 -8.52 -9.75 13.31
N LEU A 69 -7.19 -9.93 13.29
CA LEU A 69 -6.35 -9.56 12.15
C LEU A 69 -6.06 -10.71 11.18
N ARG A 70 -6.35 -11.96 11.57
CA ARG A 70 -6.15 -13.20 10.79
C ARG A 70 -4.74 -13.34 10.17
N ALA A 71 -3.72 -12.84 10.87
CA ALA A 71 -2.34 -12.83 10.41
C ALA A 71 -1.37 -12.93 11.61
N VAL A 72 -0.67 -14.06 11.74
CA VAL A 72 0.34 -14.33 12.78
C VAL A 72 1.71 -14.39 12.14
N HIS A 73 2.62 -13.53 12.58
CA HIS A 73 3.92 -13.35 11.97
C HIS A 73 5.06 -13.82 12.88
N LEU A 74 6.30 -13.76 12.35
CA LEU A 74 7.49 -14.11 13.10
C LEU A 74 7.68 -13.27 14.37
N ASP A 75 7.33 -11.97 14.36
CA ASP A 75 7.40 -11.13 15.56
C ASP A 75 6.49 -11.61 16.70
N ASP A 76 5.38 -12.26 16.39
CA ASP A 76 4.46 -12.83 17.38
C ASP A 76 5.06 -14.12 18.00
N TRP A 77 5.75 -14.94 17.22
CA TRP A 77 6.48 -16.10 17.73
C TRP A 77 7.71 -15.72 18.55
N LEU A 78 8.44 -14.67 18.13
CA LEU A 78 9.59 -14.15 18.87
C LEU A 78 9.20 -13.58 20.23
N ILE A 79 8.03 -12.94 20.35
CA ILE A 79 7.58 -12.44 21.65
C ILE A 79 7.08 -13.57 22.56
N LEU A 80 6.51 -14.65 22.00
CA LEU A 80 6.20 -15.86 22.78
C LEU A 80 7.48 -16.54 23.30
N LEU A 81 8.51 -16.64 22.45
CA LEU A 81 9.83 -17.13 22.86
C LEU A 81 10.40 -16.26 24.00
N SER A 82 10.31 -14.93 23.88
CA SER A 82 10.71 -14.00 24.93
C SER A 82 9.95 -14.23 26.25
N LEU A 83 8.63 -14.50 26.20
CA LEU A 83 7.86 -14.84 27.39
C LEU A 83 8.36 -16.13 28.06
N VAL A 84 8.57 -17.20 27.28
CA VAL A 84 9.06 -18.48 27.82
C VAL A 84 10.42 -18.29 28.48
N LEU A 85 11.33 -17.56 27.82
CA LEU A 85 12.65 -17.24 28.38
C LEU A 85 12.55 -16.35 29.63
N GLY A 86 11.65 -15.37 29.65
CA GLY A 86 11.44 -14.48 30.80
C GLY A 86 10.81 -15.16 32.01
N LEU A 87 9.89 -16.10 31.79
CA LEU A 87 9.39 -16.99 32.83
C LEU A 87 10.50 -17.91 33.35
N GLY A 88 11.41 -18.34 32.48
CA GLY A 88 12.64 -19.04 32.87
C GLY A 88 13.56 -18.18 33.76
N THR A 89 13.77 -16.90 33.41
CA THR A 89 14.49 -15.95 34.28
C THR A 89 13.83 -15.83 35.64
N SER A 90 12.50 -15.74 35.69
CA SER A 90 11.75 -15.68 36.94
C SER A 90 11.87 -16.97 37.76
N ALA A 91 11.78 -18.13 37.11
CA ALA A 91 11.96 -19.43 37.76
C ALA A 91 13.36 -19.56 38.36
N THR A 92 14.42 -19.19 37.61
CA THR A 92 15.80 -19.22 38.13
C THR A 92 16.03 -18.24 39.29
N MET A 93 15.36 -17.08 39.31
CA MET A 93 15.40 -16.17 40.47
C MET A 93 14.70 -16.77 41.71
N ILE A 94 13.57 -17.46 41.52
CA ILE A 94 12.89 -18.19 42.60
C ILE A 94 13.76 -19.36 43.09
N THR A 95 14.45 -20.06 42.19
CA THR A 95 15.43 -21.08 42.57
C THR A 95 16.58 -20.46 43.38
N GLN A 96 17.09 -19.30 42.99
CA GLN A 96 18.12 -18.59 43.78
C GLN A 96 17.61 -18.22 45.18
N LEU A 97 16.32 -17.88 45.33
CA LEU A 97 15.68 -17.69 46.63
C LEU A 97 15.74 -18.93 47.51
N SER A 98 15.46 -20.11 46.94
CA SER A 98 15.59 -21.39 47.66
C SER A 98 17.05 -21.74 48.00
N LEU A 99 18.01 -21.17 47.26
CA LEU A 99 19.45 -21.38 47.43
C LEU A 99 20.12 -20.28 48.26
N GLY A 100 19.35 -19.38 48.90
CA GLY A 100 19.88 -18.38 49.84
C GLY A 100 19.93 -16.93 49.37
N LEU A 101 19.31 -16.57 48.23
CA LEU A 101 19.11 -15.17 47.86
C LEU A 101 18.32 -14.42 48.97
N GLY A 102 18.76 -13.23 49.34
CA GLY A 102 18.16 -12.45 50.43
C GLY A 102 18.50 -12.98 51.82
N ARG A 103 19.53 -13.82 51.95
CA ARG A 103 20.22 -14.14 53.22
C ARG A 103 21.68 -13.71 53.12
N HIS A 104 22.28 -13.42 54.25
CA HIS A 104 23.70 -13.08 54.32
C HIS A 104 24.57 -14.26 53.84
N PHE A 105 25.59 -14.01 53.02
CA PHE A 105 26.47 -15.03 52.41
C PHE A 105 26.98 -16.08 53.42
N TYR A 106 27.24 -15.64 54.65
CA TYR A 106 27.65 -16.50 55.75
C TYR A 106 26.74 -17.72 56.00
N TYR A 107 25.42 -17.56 55.79
CA TYR A 107 24.42 -18.62 56.01
C TYR A 107 24.15 -19.48 54.76
N VAL A 108 24.86 -19.22 53.65
CA VAL A 108 24.56 -19.78 52.32
C VAL A 108 25.73 -20.61 51.75
N SER A 109 26.84 -20.74 52.49
CA SER A 109 28.10 -21.33 52.02
C SER A 109 27.96 -22.68 51.32
N ASP A 110 27.09 -23.56 51.84
CA ASP A 110 26.99 -24.95 51.38
C ASP A 110 26.23 -25.09 50.04
N SER A 111 25.29 -24.16 49.76
CA SER A 111 24.49 -24.14 48.53
C SER A 111 25.00 -23.11 47.50
N PHE A 112 26.12 -22.44 47.79
CA PHE A 112 26.61 -21.32 47.00
C PHE A 112 27.04 -21.73 45.57
N SER A 113 27.57 -22.95 45.39
CA SER A 113 27.92 -23.45 44.05
C SER A 113 26.68 -23.54 43.14
N ASP A 114 25.56 -24.05 43.67
CA ASP A 114 24.31 -24.15 42.93
C ASP A 114 23.64 -22.78 42.74
N TYR A 115 23.80 -21.86 43.70
CA TYR A 115 23.41 -20.46 43.55
C TYR A 115 24.09 -19.82 42.33
N LEU A 116 25.41 -20.02 42.16
CA LEU A 116 26.17 -19.50 41.02
C LEU A 116 25.77 -20.13 39.68
N LYS A 117 25.51 -21.45 39.65
CA LYS A 117 24.98 -22.12 38.45
C LYS A 117 23.62 -21.56 38.04
N SER A 118 22.73 -21.35 39.02
CA SER A 118 21.42 -20.73 38.80
C SER A 118 21.56 -19.27 38.36
N GLY A 119 22.53 -18.52 38.88
CA GLY A 119 22.86 -17.15 38.47
C GLY A 119 23.34 -17.04 37.02
N LEU A 120 24.18 -17.99 36.57
CA LEU A 120 24.60 -18.08 35.17
C LEU A 120 23.41 -18.39 34.26
N ALA A 121 22.59 -19.38 34.61
CA ALA A 121 21.39 -19.72 33.86
C ALA A 121 20.42 -18.53 33.77
N ALA A 122 20.20 -17.83 34.89
CA ALA A 122 19.37 -16.64 34.92
C ALA A 122 19.90 -15.53 34.00
N SER A 123 21.21 -15.30 33.99
CA SER A 123 21.83 -14.27 33.14
C SER A 123 21.66 -14.59 31.65
N LEU A 124 21.83 -15.85 31.25
CA LEU A 124 21.63 -16.29 29.87
C LEU A 124 20.17 -16.17 29.44
N LEU A 125 19.23 -16.64 30.26
CA LEU A 125 17.79 -16.56 29.99
C LEU A 125 17.31 -15.10 29.92
N TYR A 126 17.81 -14.26 30.84
CA TYR A 126 17.54 -12.83 30.87
C TYR A 126 17.98 -12.14 29.57
N THR A 127 19.24 -12.34 29.16
CA THR A 127 19.78 -11.71 27.95
C THR A 127 19.10 -12.25 26.69
N ALA A 128 18.82 -13.56 26.63
CA ALA A 128 18.12 -14.17 25.50
C ALA A 128 16.66 -13.69 25.38
N SER A 129 15.99 -13.46 26.51
CA SER A 129 14.64 -12.90 26.52
C SER A 129 14.63 -11.47 25.97
N LEU A 130 15.49 -10.58 26.49
CA LEU A 130 15.59 -9.20 26.00
C LEU A 130 15.99 -9.12 24.52
N PHE A 131 16.93 -9.95 24.09
CA PHE A 131 17.29 -10.06 22.68
C PHE A 131 16.06 -10.39 21.82
N SER A 132 15.30 -11.41 22.21
CA SER A 132 14.10 -11.84 21.49
C SER A 132 13.01 -10.76 21.49
N THR A 133 12.84 -10.02 22.60
CA THR A 133 11.93 -8.87 22.68
C THR A 133 12.34 -7.77 21.69
N LYS A 134 13.63 -7.38 21.67
CA LYS A 134 14.14 -6.30 20.81
C LYS A 134 14.01 -6.66 19.34
N VAL A 135 14.33 -7.88 18.96
CA VAL A 135 14.16 -8.37 17.59
C VAL A 135 12.67 -8.36 17.20
N SER A 136 11.75 -8.80 18.08
CA SER A 136 10.31 -8.74 17.83
C SER A 136 9.85 -7.30 17.55
N ILE A 137 10.25 -6.33 18.38
CA ILE A 137 9.90 -4.91 18.21
C ILE A 137 10.47 -4.34 16.90
N LEU A 138 11.73 -4.61 16.57
CA LEU A 138 12.35 -4.11 15.35
C LEU A 138 11.76 -4.73 14.08
N CYS A 139 11.46 -6.02 14.09
CA CYS A 139 10.71 -6.67 13.01
C CYS A 139 9.32 -6.05 12.84
N LEU A 140 8.65 -5.73 13.95
CA LEU A 140 7.38 -5.02 13.94
C LEU A 140 7.53 -3.62 13.32
N TYR A 141 8.56 -2.85 13.67
CA TYR A 141 8.81 -1.51 13.14
C TYR A 141 9.10 -1.52 11.63
N ILE A 142 9.97 -2.42 11.16
CA ILE A 142 10.27 -2.59 9.74
C ILE A 142 8.99 -2.86 8.94
N ARG A 143 8.05 -3.62 9.52
CA ARG A 143 6.77 -3.96 8.88
C ARG A 143 5.76 -2.81 8.94
N ILE A 144 5.67 -2.12 10.06
CA ILE A 144 4.66 -1.08 10.30
C ILE A 144 4.96 0.19 9.51
N PHE A 145 6.21 0.67 9.56
CA PHE A 145 6.56 1.93 8.94
C PHE A 145 6.76 1.75 7.44
N SER A 146 6.11 2.58 6.64
CA SER A 146 6.26 2.61 5.17
C SER A 146 7.37 3.57 4.71
N TYR A 147 7.88 4.42 5.60
CA TYR A 147 8.92 5.39 5.27
C TYR A 147 10.29 4.73 5.17
N GLN A 148 10.93 4.83 4.00
CA GLN A 148 12.17 4.13 3.67
C GLN A 148 13.32 4.43 4.63
N GLY A 149 13.47 5.68 5.09
CA GLY A 149 14.52 6.05 6.04
C GLY A 149 14.37 5.38 7.42
N VAL A 150 13.13 5.21 7.88
CA VAL A 150 12.84 4.56 9.18
C VAL A 150 13.00 3.04 9.06
N GLN A 151 12.64 2.47 7.91
CA GLN A 151 12.91 1.05 7.62
C GLN A 151 14.41 0.77 7.55
N LEU A 152 15.21 1.64 6.93
CA LEU A 152 16.66 1.52 6.88
C LEU A 152 17.27 1.60 8.28
N LEU A 153 16.89 2.62 9.07
CA LEU A 153 17.36 2.78 10.44
C LEU A 153 16.97 1.58 11.32
N SER A 154 15.75 1.05 11.18
CA SER A 154 15.30 -0.13 11.92
C SER A 154 16.11 -1.40 11.56
N LYS A 155 16.50 -1.56 10.29
CA LYS A 155 17.38 -2.66 9.85
C LYS A 155 18.81 -2.51 10.38
N MET A 156 19.34 -1.28 10.41
CA MET A 156 20.64 -1.01 11.02
C MET A 156 20.65 -1.29 12.51
N LEU A 157 19.62 -0.84 13.24
CA LEU A 157 19.46 -1.15 14.66
C LEU A 157 19.31 -2.65 14.92
N LEU A 158 18.61 -3.38 14.04
CA LEU A 158 18.51 -4.83 14.13
C LEU A 158 19.88 -5.50 14.03
N ALA A 159 20.72 -5.07 13.08
CA ALA A 159 22.09 -5.57 12.98
C ALA A 159 22.92 -5.26 14.24
N ILE A 160 22.81 -4.03 14.76
CA ILE A 160 23.50 -3.62 16.00
C ILE A 160 23.06 -4.48 17.19
N VAL A 161 21.76 -4.73 17.34
CA VAL A 161 21.20 -5.58 18.41
C VAL A 161 21.73 -7.02 18.30
N VAL A 162 21.73 -7.60 17.10
CA VAL A 162 22.26 -8.96 16.88
C VAL A 162 23.73 -9.06 17.23
N ILE A 163 24.55 -8.11 16.75
CA ILE A 163 26.00 -8.12 17.01
C ILE A 163 26.29 -7.92 18.50
N SER A 164 25.67 -6.91 19.12
CA SER A 164 25.88 -6.60 20.54
C SER A 164 25.42 -7.73 21.46
N HIS A 165 24.27 -8.36 21.22
CA HIS A 165 23.80 -9.46 22.07
C HIS A 165 24.56 -10.75 21.85
N THR A 166 25.05 -11.00 20.63
CA THR A 166 25.99 -12.11 20.37
C THR A 166 27.27 -11.92 21.19
N TRP A 167 27.80 -10.69 21.26
CA TRP A 167 28.91 -10.36 22.13
C TRP A 167 28.57 -10.57 23.62
N ILE A 168 27.44 -10.06 24.10
CA ILE A 168 27.04 -10.20 25.50
C ILE A 168 26.93 -11.67 25.89
N ILE A 169 26.24 -12.50 25.11
CA ILE A 169 26.12 -13.95 25.37
C ILE A 169 27.51 -14.61 25.38
N THR A 170 28.35 -14.30 24.39
CA THR A 170 29.72 -14.84 24.34
C THR A 170 30.52 -14.42 25.57
N SER A 171 30.42 -13.17 26.02
CA SER A 171 31.11 -12.68 27.21
C SER A 171 30.63 -13.35 28.50
N ILE A 172 29.34 -13.71 28.59
CA ILE A 172 28.78 -14.47 29.72
C ILE A 172 29.32 -15.90 29.70
N LEU A 173 29.29 -16.57 28.55
CA LEU A 173 29.81 -17.93 28.38
C LEU A 173 31.34 -18.03 28.55
N THR A 174 32.04 -16.90 28.39
CA THR A 174 33.49 -16.78 28.58
C THR A 174 33.86 -15.98 29.83
N THR A 175 32.92 -15.80 30.78
CA THR A 175 33.13 -15.05 32.04
C THR A 175 34.42 -15.48 32.72
N CYS A 176 34.65 -16.80 32.77
CA CYS A 176 35.94 -17.41 33.09
C CYS A 176 36.23 -18.55 32.10
N VAL A 177 37.51 -18.83 31.87
CA VAL A 177 37.99 -19.94 31.04
C VAL A 177 38.84 -20.87 31.91
N PRO A 178 38.40 -22.13 32.13
CA PRO A 178 37.11 -22.72 31.75
C PRO A 178 35.93 -22.20 32.58
N LEU A 179 34.70 -22.26 32.03
CA LEU A 179 33.50 -21.63 32.61
C LEU A 179 33.12 -22.19 34.00
N ASP A 180 33.42 -23.46 34.26
CA ASP A 180 33.12 -24.14 35.52
C ASP A 180 33.99 -23.67 36.70
N SER A 181 35.07 -22.93 36.45
CA SER A 181 35.85 -22.25 37.47
C SER A 181 35.06 -21.18 38.25
N ILE A 182 33.86 -20.80 37.77
CA ILE A 182 32.99 -19.86 38.49
C ILE A 182 32.42 -20.50 39.76
N TRP A 183 31.97 -21.76 39.69
CA TRP A 183 31.26 -22.44 40.79
C TRP A 183 32.06 -23.58 41.44
N ILE A 184 33.22 -23.94 40.87
CA ILE A 184 34.17 -24.89 41.46
C ILE A 184 35.36 -24.08 42.01
N ILE A 185 35.29 -23.74 43.30
CA ILE A 185 36.23 -22.82 43.96
C ILE A 185 37.68 -23.35 43.95
N GLU A 186 37.85 -24.67 43.96
CA GLU A 186 39.16 -25.33 43.92
C GLU A 186 39.84 -25.22 42.54
N LYS A 187 39.08 -24.87 41.49
CA LYS A 187 39.56 -24.84 40.11
C LYS A 187 40.02 -23.44 39.69
N LYS A 188 41.33 -23.21 39.67
CA LYS A 188 41.91 -21.92 39.24
C LYS A 188 41.59 -21.63 37.76
N PRO A 189 40.98 -20.47 37.42
CA PRO A 189 40.74 -20.09 36.04
C PRO A 189 42.03 -19.65 35.35
N SER A 190 42.13 -19.91 34.04
CA SER A 190 43.22 -19.39 33.19
C SER A 190 43.04 -17.89 32.92
N PHE A 191 41.79 -17.45 32.78
CA PHE A 191 41.41 -16.07 32.52
C PHE A 191 39.97 -15.83 32.99
N CYS A 192 39.67 -14.64 33.50
CA CYS A 192 38.31 -14.17 33.72
C CYS A 192 38.17 -12.73 33.23
N HIS A 193 37.00 -12.38 32.69
CA HIS A 193 36.70 -11.02 32.28
C HIS A 193 36.68 -10.07 33.49
N SER A 194 37.15 -8.85 33.29
CA SER A 194 37.03 -7.80 34.32
C SER A 194 35.57 -7.33 34.44
N PHE A 195 35.21 -6.79 35.61
CA PHE A 195 33.88 -6.21 35.84
C PHE A 195 33.51 -5.13 34.80
N ASN A 196 34.50 -4.41 34.26
CA ASN A 196 34.32 -3.41 33.21
C ASN A 196 33.65 -3.95 31.95
N VAL A 197 33.87 -5.23 31.62
CA VAL A 197 33.19 -5.88 30.48
C VAL A 197 31.69 -5.98 30.74
N PHE A 198 31.29 -6.37 31.95
CA PHE A 198 29.88 -6.48 32.33
C PHE A 198 29.19 -5.11 32.45
N TRP A 199 29.92 -4.09 32.91
CA TRP A 199 29.45 -2.70 32.86
C TRP A 199 29.22 -2.21 31.43
N ALA A 200 30.15 -2.49 30.52
CA ALA A 200 30.01 -2.17 29.11
C ALA A 200 28.81 -2.91 28.49
N ASN A 201 28.61 -4.18 28.84
CA ASN A 201 27.45 -4.97 28.40
C ASN A 201 26.12 -4.36 28.88
N ALA A 202 26.04 -3.93 30.14
CA ALA A 202 24.86 -3.26 30.67
C ALA A 202 24.59 -1.93 29.94
N GLY A 203 25.65 -1.15 29.68
CA GLY A 203 25.57 0.09 28.89
C GLY A 203 25.10 -0.14 27.45
N LEU A 204 25.62 -1.17 26.77
CA LEU A 204 25.20 -1.55 25.42
C LEU A 204 23.72 -1.97 25.38
N ASN A 205 23.29 -2.77 26.35
CA ASN A 205 21.89 -3.16 26.48
C ASN A 205 20.99 -1.92 26.58
N MET A 206 21.30 -1.02 27.53
CA MET A 206 20.56 0.22 27.75
C MET A 206 20.57 1.17 26.54
N ALA A 207 21.72 1.32 25.87
CA ALA A 207 21.83 2.16 24.68
C ALA A 207 20.92 1.66 23.54
N THR A 208 20.87 0.34 23.33
CA THR A 208 19.96 -0.23 22.32
C THR A 208 18.49 -0.04 22.68
N ASP A 209 18.12 -0.09 23.96
CA ASP A 209 16.76 0.20 24.42
C ASP A 209 16.35 1.65 24.12
N LEU A 210 17.23 2.60 24.43
CA LEU A 210 16.98 4.02 24.16
C LEU A 210 16.83 4.29 22.66
N LEU A 211 17.69 3.71 21.82
CA LEU A 211 17.64 3.89 20.36
C LEU A 211 16.35 3.34 19.75
N ILE A 212 15.89 2.16 20.22
CA ILE A 212 14.62 1.56 19.77
C ILE A 212 13.44 2.44 20.19
N PHE A 213 13.45 2.98 21.41
CA PHE A 213 12.42 3.89 21.90
C PHE A 213 12.33 5.20 21.10
N LEU A 214 13.46 5.82 20.77
CA LEU A 214 13.49 7.11 20.08
C LEU A 214 13.04 7.02 18.62
N LEU A 215 13.24 5.88 17.97
CA LEU A 215 12.98 5.67 16.54
C LEU A 215 11.56 6.06 16.07
N PRO A 216 10.45 5.66 16.73
CA PRO A 216 9.10 6.02 16.29
C PRO A 216 8.70 7.49 16.55
N LEU A 217 9.38 8.22 17.44
CA LEU A 217 8.92 9.55 17.90
C LEU A 217 8.91 10.64 16.81
N PRO A 218 9.97 10.80 15.98
CA PRO A 218 9.98 11.77 14.90
C PRO A 218 8.95 11.47 13.81
N VAL A 219 8.57 10.20 13.66
CA VAL A 219 7.55 9.77 12.70
C VAL A 219 6.16 10.16 13.21
N ILE A 220 5.86 9.88 14.48
CA ILE A 220 4.58 10.22 15.10
C ILE A 220 4.35 11.74 15.13
N SER A 221 5.41 12.55 15.34
CA SER A 221 5.29 14.00 15.34
C SER A 221 4.93 14.58 13.98
N LYS A 222 5.54 14.07 12.90
CA LYS A 222 5.27 14.50 11.51
C LYS A 222 3.95 13.96 10.93
N LEU A 223 3.40 12.90 11.51
CA LEU A 223 2.14 12.29 11.04
C LEU A 223 0.92 13.13 11.47
N ARG A 224 0.05 13.47 10.50
CA ARG A 224 -1.21 14.21 10.71
C ARG A 224 -2.33 13.27 11.18
N LEU A 225 -2.27 12.84 12.45
CA LEU A 225 -3.29 12.01 13.09
C LEU A 225 -4.28 12.85 13.94
N PRO A 226 -5.55 12.43 14.09
CA PRO A 226 -6.47 13.02 15.06
C PRO A 226 -5.86 13.04 16.47
N ARG A 227 -6.02 14.16 17.20
CA ARG A 227 -5.29 14.42 18.47
C ARG A 227 -5.35 13.26 19.46
N ARG A 228 -6.52 12.62 19.65
CA ARG A 228 -6.70 11.45 20.53
C ARG A 228 -5.86 10.23 20.13
N GLN A 229 -5.74 9.95 18.82
CA GLN A 229 -4.92 8.84 18.33
C GLN A 229 -3.41 9.14 18.42
N LYS A 230 -3.04 10.42 18.28
CA LYS A 230 -1.67 10.89 18.43
C LYS A 230 -1.20 10.78 19.89
N TYR A 231 -2.02 11.20 20.86
CA TYR A 231 -1.71 11.05 22.28
C TYR A 231 -1.64 9.59 22.73
N SER A 232 -2.48 8.69 22.19
CA SER A 232 -2.39 7.25 22.48
C SER A 232 -1.05 6.65 22.01
N LEU A 233 -0.49 7.09 20.88
CA LEU A 233 0.82 6.64 20.41
C LEU A 233 1.95 7.18 21.29
N TYR A 234 1.88 8.46 21.69
CA TYR A 234 2.84 9.01 22.65
C TYR A 234 2.80 8.31 24.01
N PHE A 235 1.62 7.90 24.49
CA PHE A 235 1.48 7.14 25.73
C PHE A 235 2.15 5.76 25.65
N VAL A 236 1.97 5.02 24.54
CA VAL A 236 2.66 3.75 24.34
C VAL A 236 4.18 3.94 24.27
N SER A 237 4.64 5.01 23.61
CA SER A 237 6.07 5.36 23.62
C SER A 237 6.56 5.70 25.04
N LEU A 238 5.79 6.44 25.86
CA LEU A 238 6.16 6.76 27.23
C LEU A 238 6.32 5.52 28.12
N LEU A 239 5.49 4.49 27.94
CA LEU A 239 5.66 3.22 28.65
C LEU A 239 6.95 2.50 28.24
N ALA A 240 7.33 2.58 26.97
CA ALA A 240 8.62 2.06 26.48
C ALA A 240 9.82 2.79 27.12
N PHE A 241 9.70 4.10 27.33
CA PHE A 241 10.70 4.90 28.05
C PHE A 241 10.85 4.46 29.52
N GLY A 242 9.75 4.01 30.15
CA GLY A 242 9.78 3.45 31.51
C GLY A 242 10.77 2.29 31.66
N VAL A 243 10.93 1.45 30.64
CA VAL A 243 11.94 0.37 30.63
C VAL A 243 13.35 0.92 30.69
N CYS A 244 13.65 1.98 29.93
CA CYS A 244 14.96 2.64 29.97
C CYS A 244 15.25 3.23 31.36
N VAL A 245 14.24 3.80 32.03
CA VAL A 245 14.37 4.31 33.40
C VAL A 245 14.67 3.19 34.39
N ILE A 246 14.01 2.04 34.26
CA ILE A 246 14.30 0.85 35.08
C ILE A 246 15.75 0.38 34.88
N SER A 247 16.24 0.33 33.64
CA SER A 247 17.64 -0.02 33.35
C SER A 247 18.63 0.99 33.93
N VAL A 248 18.31 2.30 33.94
CA VAL A 248 19.13 3.34 34.60
C VAL A 248 19.14 3.16 36.11
N VAL A 249 17.98 2.91 36.73
CA VAL A 249 17.89 2.65 38.17
C VAL A 249 18.74 1.43 38.54
N ARG A 250 18.68 0.35 37.74
CA ARG A 250 19.56 -0.82 37.91
C ARG A 250 21.04 -0.45 37.80
N LEU A 251 21.44 0.31 36.78
CA LEU A 251 22.82 0.76 36.63
C LEU A 251 23.27 1.59 37.83
N THR A 252 22.44 2.51 38.32
CA THR A 252 22.78 3.34 39.50
C THR A 252 22.82 2.55 40.80
N ASN A 253 21.97 1.53 40.99
CA ASN A 253 22.04 0.63 42.14
C ASN A 253 23.32 -0.20 42.12
N LEU A 254 23.73 -0.66 40.94
CA LEU A 254 25.00 -1.34 40.78
C LEU A 254 26.18 -0.38 41.07
N LEU A 255 26.12 0.89 40.65
CA LEU A 255 27.20 1.87 40.81
C LEU A 255 27.30 2.47 42.24
N LYS A 256 26.19 2.55 42.97
CA LYS A 256 26.13 3.11 44.34
C LYS A 256 26.76 2.22 45.41
N HIS A 257 27.06 0.97 45.10
CA HIS A 257 27.86 0.11 45.98
C HIS A 257 29.33 0.43 45.76
N GLU A 258 29.75 1.62 46.25
CA GLU A 258 31.08 2.20 46.05
C GLU A 258 32.21 1.46 46.81
N ASP A 259 31.89 0.45 47.63
CA ASP A 259 32.86 -0.50 48.15
C ASP A 259 32.72 -1.85 47.43
N PRO A 260 33.56 -2.14 46.42
CA PRO A 260 33.58 -3.44 45.75
C PRO A 260 33.66 -4.58 46.78
N LEU A 261 34.45 -4.37 47.83
CA LEU A 261 34.66 -5.33 48.91
C LEU A 261 33.36 -5.70 49.65
N TYR A 262 32.47 -4.75 49.92
CA TYR A 262 31.23 -4.98 50.66
C TYR A 262 30.19 -5.75 49.83
N PHE A 263 30.12 -5.45 48.52
CA PHE A 263 29.29 -6.22 47.58
C PHE A 263 29.79 -7.67 47.41
N PHE A 264 31.11 -7.88 47.41
CA PHE A 264 31.68 -9.25 47.36
C PHE A 264 31.49 -10.04 48.66
N MET A 265 31.49 -9.37 49.82
CA MET A 265 31.30 -10.06 51.09
C MET A 265 29.86 -10.55 51.29
N ASP A 266 28.87 -9.90 50.67
CA ASP A 266 27.47 -10.30 50.80
C ASP A 266 26.62 -10.11 49.53
N VAL A 267 27.04 -10.81 48.47
CA VAL A 267 26.36 -10.78 47.16
C VAL A 267 24.95 -11.36 47.23
N THR A 268 24.71 -12.33 48.12
CA THR A 268 23.40 -13.01 48.25
C THR A 268 22.36 -12.10 48.90
N TRP A 269 22.75 -11.25 49.85
CA TRP A 269 21.87 -10.27 50.48
C TRP A 269 21.55 -9.09 49.54
N THR A 270 22.59 -8.52 48.94
CA THR A 270 22.49 -7.29 48.14
C THR A 270 21.91 -7.50 46.74
N ALA A 271 21.81 -8.75 46.27
CA ALA A 271 21.26 -9.07 44.95
C ALA A 271 19.73 -9.03 44.84
N VAL A 272 18.98 -8.95 45.95
CA VAL A 272 17.50 -8.97 45.93
C VAL A 272 16.91 -7.84 45.07
N PRO A 273 17.31 -6.56 45.21
CA PRO A 273 16.80 -5.50 44.35
C PRO A 273 17.12 -5.72 42.86
N ILE A 274 18.30 -6.29 42.56
CA ILE A 274 18.73 -6.60 41.19
C ILE A 274 17.85 -7.72 40.61
N ALA A 275 17.55 -8.76 41.39
CA ALA A 275 16.66 -9.85 41.00
C ALA A 275 15.25 -9.35 40.65
N ASN A 276 14.69 -8.47 41.50
CA ASN A 276 13.40 -7.83 41.25
C ASN A 276 13.42 -6.96 39.99
N LEU A 277 14.44 -6.13 39.83
CA LEU A 277 14.59 -5.26 38.65
C LEU A 277 14.74 -6.08 37.36
N ASN A 278 15.45 -7.21 37.38
CA ASN A 278 15.57 -8.10 36.22
C ASN A 278 14.20 -8.68 35.80
N CYS A 279 13.38 -9.11 36.76
CA CYS A 279 12.02 -9.61 36.48
C CYS A 279 11.12 -8.50 35.91
N ILE A 280 11.16 -7.31 36.53
CA ILE A 280 10.40 -6.15 36.07
C ILE A 280 10.84 -5.73 34.66
N GLU A 281 12.15 -5.64 34.40
CA GLU A 281 12.71 -5.20 33.12
C GLU A 281 12.28 -6.13 31.98
N VAL A 282 12.48 -7.45 32.14
CA VAL A 282 12.12 -8.45 31.11
C VAL A 282 10.63 -8.44 30.82
N HIS A 283 9.79 -8.53 31.85
CA HIS A 283 8.34 -8.57 31.66
C HIS A 283 7.77 -7.24 31.16
N THR A 284 8.27 -6.10 31.63
CA THR A 284 7.82 -4.79 31.15
C THR A 284 8.20 -4.57 29.69
N ALA A 285 9.37 -5.05 29.26
CA ALA A 285 9.76 -5.02 27.84
C ALA A 285 8.79 -5.84 26.97
N ILE A 286 8.37 -7.03 27.44
CA ILE A 286 7.37 -7.87 26.76
C ILE A 286 6.01 -7.17 26.72
N VAL A 287 5.57 -6.59 27.84
CA VAL A 287 4.32 -5.82 27.94
C VAL A 287 4.33 -4.67 26.93
N CYS A 288 5.40 -3.88 26.88
CA CYS A 288 5.57 -2.79 25.94
C CYS A 288 5.47 -3.26 24.49
N ALA A 289 6.16 -4.35 24.14
CA ALA A 289 6.08 -4.94 22.81
C ALA A 289 4.64 -5.32 22.43
N CYS A 290 3.85 -5.84 23.37
CA CYS A 290 2.47 -6.23 23.14
C CYS A 290 1.52 -5.04 22.96
N LEU A 291 1.69 -3.97 23.75
CA LEU A 291 0.83 -2.77 23.70
C LEU A 291 0.79 -2.11 22.33
N THR A 292 1.90 -2.15 21.58
CA THR A 292 1.97 -1.60 20.21
C THR A 292 0.99 -2.28 19.22
N THR A 293 0.49 -3.48 19.54
CA THR A 293 -0.36 -4.28 18.65
C THR A 293 -1.81 -4.41 19.13
N ILE A 294 -2.13 -4.01 20.36
CA ILE A 294 -3.44 -4.23 21.02
C ILE A 294 -4.45 -3.08 20.70
N LYS A 295 -4.01 -2.00 20.04
CA LYS A 295 -4.89 -0.88 19.64
C LYS A 295 -6.22 -1.29 18.96
N PRO A 296 -6.29 -2.27 18.04
CA PRO A 296 -7.55 -2.71 17.42
C PRO A 296 -8.52 -3.41 18.38
N LEU A 297 -8.04 -3.94 19.51
CA LEU A 297 -8.86 -4.53 20.57
C LEU A 297 -9.43 -3.47 21.50
N LEU A 298 -8.63 -2.47 21.89
CA LEU A 298 -9.09 -1.38 22.77
C LEU A 298 -10.27 -0.61 22.14
N VAL A 299 -10.25 -0.44 20.82
CA VAL A 299 -11.36 0.19 20.07
C VAL A 299 -12.64 -0.67 20.09
N GLN A 300 -12.54 -2.00 20.20
CA GLN A 300 -13.72 -2.88 20.27
C GLN A 300 -14.32 -2.96 21.66
N TRP A 301 -13.49 -3.11 22.68
CA TRP A 301 -13.94 -3.36 24.05
C TRP A 301 -14.30 -2.07 24.79
N PHE A 302 -13.64 -0.97 24.43
CA PHE A 302 -13.86 0.34 25.04
C PHE A 302 -14.09 1.42 23.98
N PRO A 303 -15.20 1.34 23.20
CA PRO A 303 -15.49 2.31 22.15
C PRO A 303 -15.56 3.74 22.69
N PHE A 304 -16.01 3.93 23.93
CA PHE A 304 -16.12 5.24 24.59
C PHE A 304 -14.77 5.94 24.85
N LEU A 305 -13.69 5.19 25.11
CA LEU A 305 -12.37 5.78 25.44
C LEU A 305 -11.59 6.25 24.20
N LEU A 306 -11.94 5.78 23.00
CA LEU A 306 -11.19 6.01 21.76
C LEU A 306 -12.05 6.48 20.57
N SER A 307 -13.38 6.50 20.69
CA SER A 307 -14.30 7.00 19.64
C SER A 307 -14.48 8.52 19.74
N SER A 308 -14.55 9.16 18.58
CA SER A 308 -14.83 10.59 18.43
C SER A 308 -16.30 10.87 18.07
N ARG A 309 -17.20 9.88 18.16
CA ARG A 309 -18.62 10.06 17.78
C ARG A 309 -19.55 10.05 19.01
N PRO A 310 -20.55 10.93 19.07
CA PRO A 310 -21.63 10.84 20.04
C PRO A 310 -22.50 9.59 19.75
N PRO A 311 -23.22 9.04 20.75
CA PRO A 311 -24.00 7.83 20.59
C PRO A 311 -25.33 8.13 19.88
N GLU A 312 -25.55 7.53 18.71
CA GLU A 312 -26.88 7.41 18.10
C GLU A 312 -27.60 6.17 18.65
N SER A 313 -28.90 6.33 18.92
CA SER A 313 -29.83 5.34 19.44
C SER A 313 -30.07 4.15 18.48
N PRO A 314 -30.43 2.96 18.99
CA PRO A 314 -30.37 1.71 18.23
C PRO A 314 -31.66 1.43 17.45
N MET A 315 -31.55 1.23 16.13
CA MET A 315 -32.46 0.36 15.38
C MET A 315 -31.65 -0.64 14.54
N THR A 316 -31.97 -1.91 14.73
CA THR A 316 -31.15 -3.09 14.44
C THR A 316 -31.52 -3.68 13.08
N TYR A 317 -30.56 -3.75 12.14
CA TYR A 317 -30.51 -4.76 11.07
C TYR A 317 -29.02 -5.08 10.74
N PRO A 318 -28.71 -6.33 10.31
CA PRO A 318 -27.36 -6.87 10.38
C PRO A 318 -26.46 -6.33 9.27
N VAL A 319 -25.41 -5.61 9.67
CA VAL A 319 -24.36 -5.09 8.80
C VAL A 319 -23.34 -6.19 8.48
N PRO A 320 -22.96 -6.45 7.21
CA PRO A 320 -21.80 -7.27 6.91
C PRO A 320 -20.54 -6.58 7.44
N ARG A 321 -19.70 -7.31 8.20
CA ARG A 321 -18.46 -6.77 8.79
C ARG A 321 -17.48 -6.30 7.71
N TYR A 322 -17.55 -5.02 7.37
CA TYR A 322 -16.48 -4.32 6.67
C TYR A 322 -15.22 -4.23 7.54
N ASP A 323 -14.09 -4.42 6.87
CA ASP A 323 -12.76 -4.27 7.44
C ASP A 323 -12.59 -2.92 8.13
N ARG A 324 -12.03 -2.98 9.34
CA ARG A 324 -11.76 -1.82 10.18
C ARG A 324 -10.66 -0.94 9.57
N PRO A 325 -10.66 0.38 9.84
CA PRO A 325 -9.58 1.25 9.41
C PRO A 325 -8.23 0.69 9.90
N LEU A 326 -7.24 0.64 9.00
CA LEU A 326 -5.90 0.14 9.29
C LEU A 326 -5.27 0.94 10.44
N THR A 327 -5.11 0.29 11.58
CA THR A 327 -4.26 0.76 12.67
C THR A 327 -2.82 0.29 12.45
N ILE A 328 -1.87 1.15 12.86
CA ILE A 328 -0.44 0.83 13.07
C ILE A 328 -0.32 -0.59 13.64
N GLY A 329 0.17 -1.53 12.84
CA GLY A 329 0.29 -2.95 13.22
C GLY A 329 -0.17 -3.96 12.17
N THR A 330 -1.07 -3.64 11.25
CA THR A 330 -1.60 -4.60 10.27
C THR A 330 -0.87 -4.55 8.93
N GLN A 331 0.04 -5.48 8.69
CA GLN A 331 0.43 -5.91 7.34
C GLN A 331 0.24 -7.41 7.21
N ILE A 332 0.08 -7.88 5.97
CA ILE A 332 -0.29 -9.23 5.57
C ILE A 332 0.90 -10.20 5.72
N THR A 333 0.71 -11.36 6.35
CA THR A 333 1.69 -12.45 6.49
C THR A 333 2.02 -13.15 5.18
N ARG A 334 3.28 -13.60 5.03
CA ARG A 334 3.81 -14.45 3.95
C ARG A 334 3.10 -15.81 3.76
N HIS A 335 2.25 -16.26 4.69
CA HIS A 335 1.50 -17.51 4.54
C HIS A 335 0.31 -17.45 3.56
N ASN A 336 -0.04 -16.26 3.07
CA ASN A 336 -0.97 -16.09 1.95
C ASN A 336 -0.23 -15.60 0.68
N ARG A 337 0.92 -16.18 0.37
CA ARG A 337 1.50 -16.03 -0.98
C ARG A 337 0.88 -17.10 -1.89
N PRO A 338 0.31 -16.72 -3.05
CA PRO A 338 0.09 -17.70 -4.12
C PRO A 338 1.44 -18.32 -4.53
N PRO A 339 1.45 -19.52 -5.13
CA PRO A 339 2.70 -20.22 -5.45
C PRO A 339 3.60 -19.37 -6.36
N ARG A 340 4.90 -19.37 -6.08
CA ARG A 340 5.92 -18.79 -6.96
C ARG A 340 6.10 -19.69 -8.17
N SER A 341 5.75 -19.22 -9.36
CA SER A 341 6.42 -19.70 -10.58
C SER A 341 7.80 -19.05 -10.66
N SER A 342 8.78 -19.87 -11.02
CA SER A 342 10.21 -19.56 -11.14
C SER A 342 10.49 -18.66 -12.34
N PHE A 343 11.17 -17.54 -12.13
CA PHE A 343 12.09 -16.99 -13.13
C PHE A 343 13.37 -16.49 -12.46
N VAL A 344 14.47 -16.86 -13.10
CA VAL A 344 15.85 -16.80 -12.64
C VAL A 344 16.35 -15.35 -12.59
N SER A 345 17.11 -15.04 -11.54
CA SER A 345 17.91 -13.84 -11.38
C SER A 345 19.30 -14.07 -11.95
N SER A 346 19.71 -13.20 -12.87
CA SER A 346 21.04 -12.59 -12.94
C SER A 346 20.80 -11.21 -13.58
N VAL A 347 21.25 -10.11 -13.00
CA VAL A 347 22.64 -9.63 -13.07
C VAL A 347 22.97 -8.83 -11.81
N HIS A 348 24.14 -9.09 -11.23
CA HIS A 348 24.79 -8.26 -10.23
C HIS A 348 25.23 -6.92 -10.83
N THR A 349 24.86 -5.83 -10.16
CA THR A 349 25.48 -4.52 -10.31
C THR A 349 26.77 -4.47 -9.49
N ASN A 350 27.92 -4.34 -10.15
CA ASN A 350 29.14 -3.85 -9.50
C ASN A 350 29.30 -2.36 -9.80
N ASP A 351 29.36 -1.59 -8.71
CA ASP A 351 30.22 -0.44 -8.46
C ASP A 351 30.66 0.45 -9.63
N PHE A 352 30.19 1.69 -9.66
CA PHE A 352 31.06 2.84 -9.95
C PHE A 352 30.70 4.04 -9.07
N LYS A 353 31.69 4.49 -8.30
CA LYS A 353 31.70 5.72 -7.51
C LYS A 353 31.76 6.93 -8.46
N TYR A 354 31.00 7.97 -8.12
CA TYR A 354 31.20 9.32 -8.61
C TYR A 354 32.49 9.89 -8.02
N ASP A 355 33.33 10.46 -8.89
CA ASP A 355 34.32 11.46 -8.51
C ASP A 355 33.98 12.76 -9.22
N THR A 356 34.01 13.85 -8.47
CA THR A 356 33.70 15.21 -8.87
C THR A 356 34.96 15.92 -9.34
N THR A 357 34.95 16.53 -10.52
CA THR A 357 35.66 17.80 -10.80
C THR A 357 35.13 18.44 -12.09
N ASP A 358 34.53 19.61 -11.90
CA ASP A 358 34.70 20.88 -12.63
C ASP A 358 34.68 21.03 -14.16
N GLU A 359 33.95 22.11 -14.50
CA GLU A 359 34.13 23.09 -15.58
C GLU A 359 33.71 22.78 -17.03
N GLY A 360 32.98 23.73 -17.60
CA GLY A 360 33.06 24.06 -19.01
C GLY A 360 31.75 24.00 -19.79
N ASP A 361 31.08 25.15 -19.83
CA ASP A 361 30.39 25.76 -20.97
C ASP A 361 29.92 24.92 -22.18
N SER A 362 28.74 25.35 -22.63
CA SER A 362 28.34 25.58 -24.02
C SER A 362 27.59 24.49 -24.82
N GLN A 363 26.37 24.90 -25.18
CA GLN A 363 25.73 24.78 -26.49
C GLN A 363 25.01 23.48 -26.90
N PHE A 364 23.68 23.65 -26.93
CA PHE A 364 22.74 23.04 -27.86
C PHE A 364 23.23 23.13 -29.32
N GLN A 365 23.21 22.01 -30.04
CA GLN A 365 22.77 21.97 -31.44
C GLN A 365 22.42 20.53 -31.89
N LEU A 366 21.21 20.39 -32.43
CA LEU A 366 20.74 19.23 -33.21
C LEU A 366 21.54 19.11 -34.52
N PRO A 367 21.63 17.91 -35.11
CA PRO A 367 21.61 17.80 -36.56
C PRO A 367 20.46 16.92 -37.05
N ILE A 368 19.63 17.55 -37.88
CA ILE A 368 18.78 16.92 -38.89
C ILE A 368 19.70 16.42 -40.01
N PHE A 369 19.57 15.16 -40.44
CA PHE A 369 19.96 14.75 -41.79
C PHE A 369 18.98 13.70 -42.33
N ALA A 370 18.40 14.01 -43.49
CA ALA A 370 17.70 13.09 -44.37
C ALA A 370 18.64 12.67 -45.53
N PRO A 371 18.18 11.90 -46.54
CA PRO A 371 18.46 10.49 -46.76
C PRO A 371 19.54 10.26 -47.85
N GLY A 372 20.14 9.06 -47.87
CA GLY A 372 21.11 8.67 -48.90
C GLY A 372 21.17 7.17 -49.12
N ASP A 373 20.96 6.79 -50.39
CA ASP A 373 20.89 5.45 -50.98
C ASP A 373 22.12 4.55 -50.77
N GLY A 374 21.91 3.24 -50.92
CA GLY A 374 22.92 2.36 -51.52
C GLY A 374 23.31 1.10 -50.75
N ASN A 375 22.61 0.01 -51.08
CA ASN A 375 23.08 -1.39 -51.16
C ASN A 375 24.28 -1.86 -50.31
N GLY A 376 23.99 -2.79 -49.39
CA GLY A 376 24.96 -3.70 -48.80
C GLY A 376 24.25 -4.87 -48.12
N ASP A 377 24.20 -6.00 -48.81
CA ASP A 377 23.56 -7.25 -48.43
C ASP A 377 24.13 -7.85 -47.12
N GLY A 378 23.26 -8.50 -46.35
CA GLY A 378 23.60 -9.09 -45.05
C GLY A 378 22.40 -9.40 -44.15
N ARG A 379 21.33 -9.99 -44.69
CA ARG A 379 20.19 -10.47 -43.89
C ARG A 379 20.62 -11.53 -42.88
N ARG A 380 20.77 -11.17 -41.59
CA ARG A 380 20.47 -12.06 -40.46
C ARG A 380 19.10 -11.68 -39.89
N LYS A 381 18.07 -12.41 -40.30
CA LYS A 381 16.75 -12.37 -39.66
C LYS A 381 16.85 -12.95 -38.25
N GLY A 382 16.80 -12.11 -37.24
CA GLY A 382 16.48 -12.54 -35.87
C GLY A 382 14.98 -12.77 -35.77
N ILE A 383 14.56 -14.01 -35.52
CA ILE A 383 13.17 -14.36 -35.19
C ILE A 383 13.02 -14.16 -33.68
N VAL A 384 12.17 -13.22 -33.28
CA VAL A 384 11.71 -13.06 -31.90
C VAL A 384 10.51 -14.01 -31.72
N PHE A 385 10.59 -14.94 -30.78
CA PHE A 385 9.48 -15.81 -30.39
C PHE A 385 8.76 -15.23 -29.17
N GLU A 386 7.43 -15.11 -29.23
CA GLU A 386 6.57 -14.81 -28.07
C GLU A 386 6.51 -15.98 -27.08
N ALA A 387 6.46 -15.66 -25.79
CA ALA A 387 6.67 -16.59 -24.68
C ALA A 387 5.53 -17.61 -24.41
N GLU A 388 4.48 -17.69 -25.22
CA GLU A 388 3.32 -18.57 -24.96
C GLU A 388 3.28 -19.88 -25.76
N GLN A 389 4.23 -20.16 -26.66
CA GLN A 389 4.27 -21.42 -27.41
C GLN A 389 5.28 -22.46 -26.88
N LEU A 390 6.04 -22.13 -25.82
CA LEU A 390 7.10 -23.00 -25.28
C LEU A 390 6.65 -23.94 -24.16
N GLU A 391 5.47 -23.72 -23.54
CA GLU A 391 4.97 -24.60 -22.48
C GLU A 391 4.32 -25.89 -23.01
N ILE A 392 3.66 -25.85 -24.17
CA ILE A 392 3.02 -27.02 -24.77
C ILE A 392 4.07 -28.05 -25.24
N VAL A 393 5.23 -27.60 -25.72
CA VAL A 393 6.35 -28.47 -26.12
C VAL A 393 7.07 -29.09 -24.92
N LYS A 394 7.18 -28.36 -23.80
CA LYS A 394 7.80 -28.90 -22.56
C LYS A 394 6.92 -29.94 -21.87
N LEU A 395 5.59 -29.77 -21.92
CA LEU A 395 4.66 -30.75 -21.38
C LEU A 395 4.71 -32.06 -22.19
N ALA A 396 4.83 -31.97 -23.51
CA ALA A 396 4.96 -33.14 -24.40
C ALA A 396 6.26 -33.94 -24.16
N HIS A 397 7.39 -33.26 -23.95
CA HIS A 397 8.68 -33.93 -23.64
C HIS A 397 8.70 -34.60 -22.26
N THR A 398 7.94 -34.08 -21.28
CA THR A 398 7.89 -34.64 -19.93
C THR A 398 7.04 -35.92 -19.88
N VAL A 399 6.00 -36.02 -20.71
CA VAL A 399 5.16 -37.23 -20.83
C VAL A 399 5.90 -38.37 -21.53
N VAL A 400 6.79 -38.08 -22.50
CA VAL A 400 7.60 -39.08 -23.22
C VAL A 400 8.67 -39.72 -22.31
N ALA A 401 9.15 -39.01 -21.29
CA ALA A 401 10.15 -39.54 -20.35
C ALA A 401 9.58 -40.54 -19.32
N ALA A 402 8.26 -40.72 -19.24
CA ALA A 402 7.59 -41.55 -18.23
C ALA A 402 7.03 -42.88 -18.76
N THR A 403 7.19 -43.19 -20.06
CA THR A 403 6.63 -44.41 -20.67
C THR A 403 7.73 -45.23 -21.34
N SER A 404 7.81 -46.53 -21.01
CA SER A 404 8.87 -47.46 -21.43
C SER A 404 8.79 -47.96 -22.88
N ASP A 405 8.14 -47.22 -23.79
CA ASP A 405 7.95 -47.63 -25.18
C ASP A 405 8.38 -46.52 -26.15
N TYR A 406 9.67 -46.57 -26.51
CA TYR A 406 10.37 -45.46 -27.17
C TYR A 406 10.09 -45.33 -28.68
N ASN A 407 9.39 -46.27 -29.30
CA ASN A 407 9.25 -46.27 -30.77
C ASN A 407 7.85 -45.91 -31.29
N GLY A 408 6.78 -46.08 -30.50
CA GLY A 408 5.42 -45.76 -30.94
C GLY A 408 5.02 -44.28 -30.81
N VAL A 409 5.58 -43.57 -29.83
CA VAL A 409 5.17 -42.19 -29.48
C VAL A 409 5.88 -41.15 -30.36
N ALA A 410 7.10 -41.43 -30.83
CA ALA A 410 7.86 -40.52 -31.68
C ALA A 410 7.15 -40.23 -33.01
N THR A 411 6.48 -41.23 -33.59
CA THR A 411 5.77 -41.08 -34.87
C THR A 411 4.51 -40.22 -34.74
N GLN A 412 3.76 -40.34 -33.63
CA GLN A 412 2.57 -39.51 -33.38
C GLN A 412 2.91 -38.06 -33.04
N VAL A 413 4.01 -37.82 -32.31
CA VAL A 413 4.47 -36.44 -32.02
C VAL A 413 4.96 -35.75 -33.29
N THR A 414 5.58 -36.48 -34.22
CA THR A 414 6.02 -35.92 -35.51
C THR A 414 4.82 -35.54 -36.40
N ASP A 415 3.74 -36.35 -36.39
CA ASP A 415 2.51 -36.06 -37.15
C ASP A 415 1.75 -34.84 -36.59
N VAL A 416 1.67 -34.70 -35.26
CA VAL A 416 1.07 -33.52 -34.61
C VAL A 416 1.90 -32.26 -34.89
N THR A 417 3.23 -32.37 -34.84
CA THR A 417 4.13 -31.24 -35.14
C THR A 417 4.03 -30.84 -36.62
N GLN A 418 3.84 -31.79 -37.53
CA GLN A 418 3.58 -31.51 -38.94
C GLN A 418 2.20 -30.89 -39.17
N ARG A 419 1.14 -31.34 -38.47
CA ARG A 419 -0.19 -30.73 -38.56
C ARG A 419 -0.21 -29.29 -38.02
N VAL A 420 0.50 -29.01 -36.93
CA VAL A 420 0.66 -27.64 -36.40
C VAL A 420 1.46 -26.76 -37.36
N LYS A 421 2.53 -27.29 -37.97
CA LYS A 421 3.23 -26.58 -39.05
C LYS A 421 2.36 -26.34 -40.28
N LYS A 422 1.50 -27.30 -40.66
CA LYS A 422 0.61 -27.17 -41.82
C LYS A 422 -0.53 -26.19 -41.58
N LEU A 423 -1.05 -26.10 -40.34
CA LEU A 423 -2.01 -25.07 -39.92
C LEU A 423 -1.38 -23.67 -39.83
N ALA A 424 -0.09 -23.58 -39.50
CA ALA A 424 0.66 -22.32 -39.51
C ALA A 424 1.06 -21.84 -40.93
N ILE A 425 0.91 -22.68 -41.96
CA ILE A 425 1.23 -22.38 -43.37
C ILE A 425 -0.06 -22.26 -44.23
N SER A 426 -1.23 -22.05 -43.61
CA SER A 426 -2.36 -21.49 -44.36
C SER A 426 -2.13 -19.98 -44.46
N GLU A 427 -1.56 -19.56 -45.59
CA GLU A 427 -1.36 -18.16 -45.96
C GLU A 427 -2.64 -17.36 -45.74
N LYS A 428 -2.68 -16.61 -44.64
CA LYS A 428 -3.54 -15.44 -44.51
C LYS A 428 -3.10 -14.51 -45.65
N PRO A 429 -4.01 -14.03 -46.52
CA PRO A 429 -3.61 -13.13 -47.59
C PRO A 429 -2.84 -11.97 -46.96
N ALA A 430 -1.67 -11.68 -47.52
CA ALA A 430 -0.88 -10.52 -47.11
C ALA A 430 -1.81 -9.31 -47.10
N ALA A 431 -1.92 -8.67 -45.94
CA ALA A 431 -2.55 -7.36 -45.85
C ALA A 431 -1.92 -6.49 -46.95
N PRO A 432 -2.72 -5.77 -47.76
CA PRO A 432 -2.17 -4.89 -48.76
C PRO A 432 -1.17 -3.96 -48.08
N ALA A 433 0.00 -3.80 -48.70
CA ALA A 433 1.00 -2.86 -48.24
C ALA A 433 0.31 -1.51 -48.02
N LEU A 434 0.36 -1.01 -46.78
CA LEU A 434 -0.13 0.32 -46.42
C LEU A 434 0.75 1.35 -47.12
N GLU A 435 0.46 1.58 -48.39
CA GLU A 435 0.73 2.85 -49.05
C GLU A 435 -0.09 3.91 -48.31
N GLN A 436 0.62 4.81 -47.63
CA GLN A 436 0.18 6.14 -47.19
C GLN A 436 -1.17 6.23 -46.46
N THR A 437 -1.12 6.25 -45.13
CA THR A 437 -2.01 7.13 -44.34
C THR A 437 -1.17 7.90 -43.34
N GLU A 438 -0.66 9.06 -43.76
CA GLU A 438 -0.38 10.20 -42.86
C GLU A 438 -1.66 10.70 -42.16
N GLU A 439 -2.82 10.10 -42.46
CA GLU A 439 -4.18 10.52 -42.11
C GLU A 439 -4.68 10.12 -40.70
N LEU A 440 -3.86 9.45 -39.87
CA LEU A 440 -4.31 8.87 -38.58
C LEU A 440 -3.72 9.51 -37.32
N LEU A 441 -2.77 10.46 -37.46
CA LEU A 441 -2.41 11.32 -36.34
C LEU A 441 -3.49 12.40 -36.22
N PRO A 442 -4.06 12.66 -35.02
CA PRO A 442 -5.04 13.73 -34.86
C PRO A 442 -4.43 15.05 -35.35
N GLU A 443 -5.07 15.70 -36.33
CA GLU A 443 -4.64 17.02 -36.78
C GLU A 443 -4.61 17.98 -35.59
N LEU A 444 -3.46 18.64 -35.41
CA LEU A 444 -3.30 19.68 -34.40
C LEU A 444 -4.11 20.89 -34.86
N ARG A 445 -5.39 20.99 -34.44
CA ARG A 445 -6.23 22.14 -34.76
C ARG A 445 -5.64 23.39 -34.10
N THR A 446 -5.14 24.31 -34.91
CA THR A 446 -4.62 25.61 -34.48
C THR A 446 -5.70 26.66 -34.26
N ASP A 447 -6.95 26.35 -34.62
CA ASP A 447 -8.11 27.23 -34.45
C ASP A 447 -8.61 27.12 -33.00
N HIS A 448 -7.96 27.86 -32.11
CA HIS A 448 -8.37 28.01 -30.72
C HIS A 448 -9.82 28.51 -30.66
N ARG A 449 -10.75 27.65 -30.22
CA ARG A 449 -12.15 28.03 -29.98
C ARG A 449 -12.27 28.56 -28.56
N GLU A 450 -12.71 29.82 -28.42
CA GLU A 450 -12.97 30.37 -27.09
C GLU A 450 -13.98 29.49 -26.32
N PRO A 451 -13.75 29.24 -25.02
CA PRO A 451 -14.69 28.50 -24.19
C PRO A 451 -16.09 29.12 -24.22
N LEU A 452 -17.12 28.28 -24.17
CA LEU A 452 -18.49 28.75 -24.08
C LEU A 452 -18.71 29.47 -22.74
N LYS A 453 -19.32 30.66 -22.80
CA LYS A 453 -19.71 31.39 -21.60
C LYS A 453 -20.87 30.67 -20.92
N LEU A 454 -20.78 30.54 -19.60
CA LEU A 454 -21.88 30.01 -18.79
C LEU A 454 -23.08 30.94 -18.89
N SER A 455 -24.25 30.36 -19.09
CA SER A 455 -25.52 31.06 -18.97
C SER A 455 -25.96 31.29 -17.52
N GLY A 456 -25.48 30.45 -16.58
CA GLY A 456 -25.98 30.40 -15.21
C GLY A 456 -27.44 29.94 -15.10
N ALA A 457 -28.03 29.41 -16.17
CA ALA A 457 -29.46 29.11 -16.23
C ALA A 457 -29.94 28.07 -15.19
N LEU A 458 -29.03 27.22 -14.71
CA LEU A 458 -29.32 26.25 -13.66
C LEU A 458 -29.02 26.76 -12.24
N ASP A 459 -28.27 27.85 -12.09
CA ASP A 459 -27.86 28.36 -10.78
C ASP A 459 -29.04 28.94 -9.97
N LYS A 460 -30.13 29.29 -10.66
CA LYS A 460 -31.40 29.71 -10.04
C LYS A 460 -32.14 28.59 -9.30
N TYR A 461 -31.85 27.33 -9.62
CA TYR A 461 -32.48 26.19 -8.96
C TYR A 461 -31.69 25.77 -7.74
N GLU A 462 -32.42 25.34 -6.71
CA GLU A 462 -31.82 24.77 -5.51
C GLU A 462 -31.01 23.53 -5.87
N HIS A 463 -29.75 23.51 -5.46
CA HIS A 463 -28.82 22.46 -5.78
C HIS A 463 -27.82 22.22 -4.66
N ILE A 464 -27.24 21.01 -4.68
CA ILE A 464 -26.21 20.59 -3.73
C ILE A 464 -24.94 20.31 -4.52
N GLU A 465 -23.85 20.99 -4.16
CA GLU A 465 -22.53 20.61 -4.64
C GLU A 465 -22.07 19.35 -3.92
N VAL A 466 -22.14 18.21 -4.61
CA VAL A 466 -21.87 16.90 -4.00
C VAL A 466 -20.41 16.80 -3.56
N THR A 467 -19.50 17.38 -4.34
CA THR A 467 -18.12 17.63 -3.93
C THR A 467 -17.65 19.01 -4.43
N PRO A 468 -16.56 19.57 -3.89
CA PRO A 468 -16.05 20.86 -4.37
C PRO A 468 -15.65 20.86 -5.85
N VAL A 469 -15.17 19.72 -6.37
CA VAL A 469 -14.52 19.63 -7.68
C VAL A 469 -15.43 19.04 -8.76
N ILE A 470 -16.25 18.04 -8.41
CA ILE A 470 -17.13 17.32 -9.34
C ILE A 470 -18.52 17.10 -8.73
N GLY A 471 -19.55 17.17 -9.57
CA GLY A 471 -20.87 16.70 -9.19
C GLY A 471 -21.73 17.79 -8.59
N ARG A 472 -22.91 17.95 -9.16
CA ARG A 472 -23.98 18.77 -8.61
C ARG A 472 -25.29 18.02 -8.69
N GLU A 473 -26.07 18.05 -7.62
CA GLU A 473 -27.34 17.34 -7.49
C GLU A 473 -28.50 18.33 -7.43
N TYR A 474 -29.51 18.12 -8.27
CA TYR A 474 -30.77 18.85 -8.30
C TYR A 474 -31.89 17.92 -7.82
N VAL A 475 -32.58 18.31 -6.75
CA VAL A 475 -33.64 17.51 -6.14
C VAL A 475 -35.01 17.89 -6.69
N ASN A 476 -35.24 19.18 -6.92
CA ASN A 476 -36.55 19.76 -7.24
C ASN A 476 -36.65 20.29 -8.67
N VAL A 477 -35.89 19.71 -9.61
CA VAL A 477 -35.87 20.15 -11.02
C VAL A 477 -36.39 19.03 -11.92
N ASN A 478 -37.38 19.35 -12.75
CA ASN A 478 -37.90 18.43 -13.76
C ASN A 478 -37.25 18.73 -15.13
N LEU A 479 -36.46 17.80 -15.65
CA LEU A 479 -35.77 17.94 -16.94
C LEU A 479 -36.75 18.07 -18.11
N ALA A 480 -37.91 17.42 -18.06
CA ALA A 480 -38.89 17.47 -19.13
C ALA A 480 -39.56 18.85 -19.25
N GLU A 481 -39.77 19.53 -18.12
CA GLU A 481 -40.24 20.92 -18.11
C GLU A 481 -39.15 21.87 -18.58
N LEU A 482 -37.90 21.63 -18.15
CA LEU A 482 -36.77 22.47 -18.48
C LEU A 482 -36.46 22.45 -19.98
N LEU A 483 -36.61 21.29 -20.64
CA LEU A 483 -36.50 21.16 -22.09
C LEU A 483 -37.56 21.94 -22.88
N LYS A 484 -38.74 22.14 -22.29
CA LYS A 484 -39.85 22.91 -22.89
C LYS A 484 -39.77 24.40 -22.58
N ALA A 485 -38.89 24.81 -21.67
CA ALA A 485 -38.75 26.20 -21.28
C ALA A 485 -38.17 27.03 -22.44
N PRO A 486 -38.55 28.32 -22.58
CA PRO A 486 -38.05 29.19 -23.65
C PRO A 486 -36.52 29.36 -23.64
N ASN A 487 -35.89 29.14 -22.48
CA ASN A 487 -34.46 29.26 -22.27
C ASN A 487 -33.75 27.89 -22.19
N SER A 488 -34.34 26.83 -22.75
CA SER A 488 -33.80 25.47 -22.73
C SER A 488 -32.41 25.37 -23.38
N ASP A 489 -32.08 26.27 -24.30
CA ASP A 489 -30.79 26.29 -25.01
C ASP A 489 -29.62 26.81 -24.17
N ASP A 490 -29.91 27.39 -23.00
CA ASP A 490 -28.89 27.87 -22.07
C ASP A 490 -28.25 26.73 -21.24
N LEU A 491 -28.67 25.48 -21.45
CA LEU A 491 -28.21 24.31 -20.71
C LEU A 491 -26.80 23.88 -21.12
N ILE A 492 -25.77 24.42 -20.47
CA ILE A 492 -24.38 23.97 -20.61
C ILE A 492 -23.87 23.41 -19.28
N LEU A 493 -23.41 22.15 -19.29
CA LEU A 493 -23.26 21.34 -18.07
C LEU A 493 -21.79 20.95 -17.76
N SER A 494 -20.85 21.27 -18.64
CA SER A 494 -19.46 20.75 -18.63
C SER A 494 -18.59 21.15 -17.43
N GLN A 495 -18.90 22.23 -16.71
CA GLN A 495 -18.01 22.73 -15.65
C GLN A 495 -18.01 21.87 -14.39
N ARG A 496 -19.16 21.27 -14.04
CA ARG A 496 -19.30 20.38 -12.87
C ARG A 496 -18.98 18.92 -13.20
N GLY A 497 -18.72 18.62 -14.47
CA GLY A 497 -18.42 17.29 -14.99
C GLY A 497 -19.66 16.39 -15.08
N VAL A 498 -20.35 16.17 -13.96
CA VAL A 498 -21.58 15.36 -13.88
C VAL A 498 -22.66 16.09 -13.09
N LEU A 499 -23.90 15.98 -13.56
CA LEU A 499 -25.10 16.47 -12.89
C LEU A 499 -26.04 15.30 -12.57
N PHE A 500 -26.70 15.39 -11.42
CA PHE A 500 -27.66 14.41 -10.95
C PHE A 500 -29.04 15.05 -10.79
N PHE A 501 -30.07 14.37 -11.26
CA PHE A 501 -31.47 14.79 -11.13
C PHE A 501 -32.27 13.67 -10.49
N ARG A 502 -33.03 13.99 -9.45
CA ARG A 502 -33.82 12.98 -8.72
C ARG A 502 -35.19 12.77 -9.32
N LYS A 503 -35.68 11.53 -9.31
CA LYS A 503 -37.08 11.19 -9.60
C LYS A 503 -37.63 11.81 -10.89
N GLN A 504 -36.97 11.55 -12.03
CA GLN A 504 -37.34 12.10 -13.33
C GLN A 504 -38.37 11.21 -14.04
N ASP A 505 -39.55 11.08 -13.44
CA ASP A 505 -40.61 10.16 -13.90
C ASP A 505 -41.17 10.52 -15.29
N ASP A 506 -41.09 11.80 -15.69
CA ASP A 506 -41.60 12.30 -16.97
C ASP A 506 -40.58 12.21 -18.12
N VAL A 507 -39.34 11.79 -17.84
CA VAL A 507 -38.30 11.68 -18.87
C VAL A 507 -38.40 10.32 -19.54
N THR A 508 -38.89 10.26 -20.78
CA THR A 508 -38.94 9.04 -21.61
C THR A 508 -37.60 8.75 -22.30
N ASN A 509 -37.44 7.59 -22.94
CA ASN A 509 -36.26 7.29 -23.77
C ASN A 509 -36.09 8.34 -24.89
N ASP A 510 -37.18 8.70 -25.58
CA ASP A 510 -37.14 9.73 -26.64
C ASP A 510 -36.68 11.09 -26.11
N LEU A 511 -37.21 11.50 -24.95
CA LEU A 511 -36.83 12.77 -24.34
C LEU A 511 -35.38 12.75 -23.84
N GLN A 512 -34.93 11.61 -23.32
CA GLN A 512 -33.53 11.39 -22.93
C GLN A 512 -32.59 11.49 -24.15
N LYS A 513 -32.98 10.95 -25.32
CA LYS A 513 -32.25 11.07 -26.58
C LYS A 513 -32.19 12.51 -27.07
N GLU A 514 -33.33 13.19 -27.07
CA GLU A 514 -33.44 14.61 -27.43
C GLU A 514 -32.51 15.46 -26.55
N LEU A 515 -32.56 15.26 -25.22
CA LEU A 515 -31.75 16.02 -24.28
C LEU A 515 -30.26 15.85 -24.53
N VAL A 516 -29.76 14.61 -24.63
CA VAL A 516 -28.32 14.38 -24.79
C VAL A 516 -27.82 14.84 -26.16
N GLN A 517 -28.63 14.68 -27.22
CA GLN A 517 -28.32 15.16 -28.56
C GLN A 517 -28.24 16.69 -28.60
N ARG A 518 -29.23 17.37 -28.01
CA ARG A 518 -29.31 18.83 -27.96
C ARG A 518 -28.17 19.43 -27.14
N LEU A 519 -27.77 18.82 -26.03
CA LEU A 519 -26.58 19.22 -25.27
C LEU A 519 -25.31 19.20 -26.13
N GLY A 520 -25.14 18.16 -26.95
CA GLY A 520 -24.04 18.08 -27.90
C GLY A 520 -24.08 19.21 -28.93
N GLU A 521 -25.25 19.44 -29.55
CA GLU A 521 -25.47 20.49 -30.56
C GLU A 521 -25.20 21.90 -30.01
N LEU A 522 -25.73 22.21 -28.83
CA LEU A 522 -25.50 23.48 -28.13
C LEU A 522 -24.04 23.67 -27.72
N SER A 523 -23.34 22.56 -27.42
CA SER A 523 -21.90 22.59 -27.17
C SER A 523 -21.06 22.76 -28.45
N GLY A 524 -21.72 22.78 -29.61
CA GLY A 524 -21.10 23.02 -30.91
C GLY A 524 -20.38 21.82 -31.50
N LYS A 525 -20.91 20.61 -31.27
CA LYS A 525 -20.44 19.39 -31.96
C LYS A 525 -20.67 19.48 -33.48
N PRO A 526 -19.93 18.69 -34.29
CA PRO A 526 -20.18 18.60 -35.73
C PRO A 526 -21.61 18.14 -36.05
N SER A 527 -22.20 18.65 -37.13
CA SER A 527 -23.56 18.26 -37.55
C SER A 527 -23.67 16.80 -37.99
N THR A 528 -22.55 16.19 -38.38
CA THR A 528 -22.40 14.76 -38.69
C THR A 528 -22.45 13.87 -37.45
N SER A 529 -22.21 14.40 -36.25
CA SER A 529 -22.20 13.64 -35.00
C SER A 529 -23.61 13.53 -34.39
N LYS A 530 -24.18 12.32 -34.44
CA LYS A 530 -25.53 12.00 -33.95
C LYS A 530 -25.48 11.17 -32.66
N LEU A 531 -26.57 10.45 -32.37
CA LEU A 531 -26.65 9.51 -31.26
C LEU A 531 -25.91 8.23 -31.61
N HIS A 532 -25.20 7.68 -30.62
CA HIS A 532 -24.38 6.51 -30.79
C HIS A 532 -25.17 5.21 -30.68
N ILE A 533 -24.93 4.28 -31.59
CA ILE A 533 -25.44 2.90 -31.53
C ILE A 533 -24.34 2.00 -30.96
N HIS A 534 -24.59 1.34 -29.83
CA HIS A 534 -23.56 0.53 -29.18
C HIS A 534 -23.26 -0.77 -29.95
N PRO A 535 -21.98 -1.16 -30.15
CA PRO A 535 -21.62 -2.35 -30.94
C PRO A 535 -22.27 -3.66 -30.47
N ILE A 536 -22.46 -3.81 -29.15
CA ILE A 536 -23.11 -4.96 -28.50
C ILE A 536 -24.51 -4.64 -27.94
N ASN A 537 -24.63 -3.67 -27.02
CA ASN A 537 -25.88 -3.34 -26.32
C ASN A 537 -26.81 -2.45 -27.16
N ASN A 538 -27.32 -2.97 -28.27
CA ASN A 538 -28.30 -2.34 -29.17
C ASN A 538 -29.59 -3.16 -29.25
N ALA A 539 -30.56 -2.75 -30.08
CA ALA A 539 -31.88 -3.39 -30.17
C ALA A 539 -31.80 -4.86 -30.61
N GLY A 540 -30.75 -5.23 -31.35
CA GLY A 540 -30.49 -6.61 -31.78
C GLY A 540 -30.28 -7.62 -30.63
N ARG A 541 -30.16 -7.15 -29.37
CA ARG A 541 -29.94 -7.99 -28.18
C ARG A 541 -31.10 -8.02 -27.18
N GLY A 542 -32.23 -7.39 -27.49
CA GLY A 542 -33.54 -7.77 -26.94
C GLY A 542 -33.97 -7.18 -25.59
N ASP A 543 -33.33 -6.12 -25.10
CA ASP A 543 -33.78 -5.43 -23.88
C ASP A 543 -34.53 -4.11 -24.16
N ASP A 544 -34.35 -3.54 -25.36
CA ASP A 544 -35.10 -2.42 -25.93
C ASP A 544 -35.20 -2.61 -27.46
N LYS A 545 -36.10 -1.88 -28.12
CA LYS A 545 -36.27 -1.91 -29.59
C LYS A 545 -35.52 -0.79 -30.29
N ASP A 546 -34.97 0.16 -29.53
CA ASP A 546 -34.26 1.32 -30.04
C ASP A 546 -32.73 1.10 -30.03
N ASP A 547 -32.10 1.19 -31.20
CA ASP A 547 -30.65 0.99 -31.36
C ASP A 547 -29.82 2.09 -30.69
N GLU A 548 -30.40 3.27 -30.49
CA GLU A 548 -29.75 4.44 -29.87
C GLU A 548 -29.83 4.39 -28.33
N ILE A 549 -30.56 3.42 -27.77
CA ILE A 549 -30.67 3.18 -26.33
C ILE A 549 -29.89 1.93 -25.94
N SER A 550 -28.83 2.14 -25.15
CA SER A 550 -28.12 1.04 -24.50
C SER A 550 -28.81 0.69 -23.18
N VAL A 551 -29.46 -0.47 -23.10
CA VAL A 551 -29.93 -1.00 -21.83
C VAL A 551 -28.76 -1.58 -21.04
N ILE A 552 -28.52 -1.04 -19.86
CA ILE A 552 -27.47 -1.49 -18.95
C ILE A 552 -28.11 -2.42 -17.93
N SER A 553 -28.28 -3.69 -18.29
CA SER A 553 -28.91 -4.73 -17.46
C SER A 553 -27.89 -5.69 -16.86
N SER A 554 -28.02 -5.97 -15.56
CA SER A 554 -27.24 -7.01 -14.89
C SER A 554 -27.53 -8.40 -15.42
N GLU A 555 -28.77 -8.67 -15.87
CA GLU A 555 -29.12 -9.95 -16.47
C GLU A 555 -28.46 -10.11 -17.83
N GLN A 556 -28.56 -9.09 -18.68
CA GLN A 556 -27.97 -9.10 -20.01
C GLN A 556 -26.45 -9.24 -19.92
N ALA A 557 -25.82 -8.54 -18.97
CA ALA A 557 -24.39 -8.72 -18.69
C ALA A 557 -24.05 -10.16 -18.31
N LYS A 558 -24.85 -10.83 -17.45
CA LYS A 558 -24.66 -12.25 -17.10
C LYS A 558 -24.82 -13.16 -18.33
N ARG A 559 -25.75 -12.87 -19.24
CA ARG A 559 -25.93 -13.67 -20.47
C ARG A 559 -24.73 -13.51 -21.41
N LEU A 560 -24.31 -12.27 -21.68
CA LEU A 560 -23.21 -11.96 -22.62
C LEU A 560 -21.82 -12.35 -22.10
N TYR A 561 -21.61 -12.24 -20.80
CA TYR A 561 -20.31 -12.46 -20.18
C TYR A 561 -20.35 -13.58 -19.13
N LEU A 562 -21.20 -14.60 -19.32
CA LEU A 562 -21.44 -15.67 -18.34
C LEU A 562 -20.15 -16.28 -17.79
N HIS A 563 -19.17 -16.57 -18.65
CA HIS A 563 -17.88 -17.09 -18.25
C HIS A 563 -17.10 -16.15 -17.30
N ARG A 564 -17.22 -14.83 -17.47
CA ARG A 564 -16.62 -13.83 -16.57
C ARG A 564 -17.30 -13.85 -15.20
N PHE A 565 -18.61 -14.10 -15.13
CA PHE A 565 -19.37 -14.21 -13.88
C PHE A 565 -19.12 -15.54 -13.18
N LEU A 566 -19.10 -16.66 -13.90
CA LEU A 566 -18.80 -17.99 -13.35
C LEU A 566 -17.38 -18.08 -12.79
N ASN A 567 -16.42 -17.43 -13.44
CA ASN A 567 -15.02 -17.36 -12.98
C ASN A 567 -14.70 -16.07 -12.24
N TYR A 568 -15.72 -15.35 -11.73
CA TYR A 568 -15.50 -14.13 -10.99
C TYR A 568 -14.91 -14.43 -9.61
N ASN A 569 -13.59 -14.47 -9.52
CA ASN A 569 -12.91 -14.34 -8.25
C ASN A 569 -13.05 -12.89 -7.79
N LYS A 570 -13.57 -12.66 -6.57
CA LYS A 570 -13.72 -11.32 -5.98
C LYS A 570 -12.41 -10.54 -6.10
N LYS A 571 -12.33 -9.65 -7.08
CA LYS A 571 -11.12 -8.84 -7.31
C LYS A 571 -10.95 -7.90 -6.11
N GLN A 572 -9.73 -7.86 -5.56
CA GLN A 572 -9.40 -6.97 -4.45
C GLN A 572 -9.51 -5.48 -4.84
N SER A 573 -9.32 -5.16 -6.13
CA SER A 573 -9.43 -3.80 -6.66
C SER A 573 -10.36 -3.78 -7.88
N GLN A 574 -11.23 -2.77 -7.92
CA GLN A 574 -12.08 -2.44 -9.07
C GLN A 574 -11.54 -1.25 -9.87
N LYS A 575 -10.26 -0.90 -9.72
CA LYS A 575 -9.67 0.27 -10.42
C LYS A 575 -9.76 0.17 -11.95
N SER A 576 -9.82 -1.04 -12.50
CA SER A 576 -9.99 -1.26 -13.94
C SER A 576 -11.40 -0.93 -14.46
N GLN A 577 -12.36 -0.61 -13.58
CA GLN A 577 -13.71 -0.21 -13.99
C GLN A 577 -13.76 1.25 -14.46
N TRP A 578 -12.77 2.07 -14.12
CA TRP A 578 -12.69 3.46 -14.58
C TRP A 578 -12.54 3.52 -16.09
N HIS A 579 -13.34 4.35 -16.75
CA HIS A 579 -13.26 4.62 -18.19
C HIS A 579 -14.04 5.89 -18.56
N SER A 580 -13.74 6.46 -19.71
CA SER A 580 -14.67 7.32 -20.47
C SER A 580 -15.36 6.46 -21.52
N ASP A 581 -16.61 6.78 -21.87
CA ASP A 581 -17.35 5.97 -22.83
C ASP A 581 -16.73 6.02 -24.23
N ILE A 582 -16.74 4.86 -24.90
CA ILE A 582 -16.56 4.71 -26.35
C ILE A 582 -15.30 5.36 -26.94
N THR A 583 -14.22 5.44 -26.15
CA THR A 583 -12.95 6.02 -26.62
C THR A 583 -12.24 5.18 -27.70
N PHE A 584 -12.72 3.96 -27.96
CA PHE A 584 -12.24 3.11 -29.06
C PHE A 584 -12.81 3.52 -30.43
N GLU A 585 -13.78 4.43 -30.47
CA GLU A 585 -14.29 5.01 -31.73
C GLU A 585 -13.45 6.23 -32.15
N PRO A 586 -13.30 6.49 -33.47
CA PRO A 586 -12.71 7.72 -33.98
C PRO A 586 -13.42 9.00 -33.51
N ILE A 587 -14.75 8.96 -33.41
CA ILE A 587 -15.59 10.03 -32.87
C ILE A 587 -16.23 9.52 -31.58
N PRO A 588 -15.62 9.77 -30.40
CA PRO A 588 -16.14 9.30 -29.12
C PRO A 588 -17.24 10.20 -28.55
N SER A 589 -17.77 9.82 -27.39
CA SER A 589 -18.89 10.52 -26.76
C SER A 589 -18.49 11.91 -26.25
N ASP A 590 -19.36 12.88 -26.47
CA ASP A 590 -19.32 14.15 -25.73
C ASP A 590 -20.07 14.04 -24.40
N TYR A 591 -21.38 13.77 -24.46
CA TYR A 591 -22.24 13.62 -23.31
C TYR A 591 -22.88 12.24 -23.30
N ALA A 592 -23.04 11.72 -22.09
CA ALA A 592 -23.87 10.55 -21.85
C ALA A 592 -24.88 10.85 -20.75
N LEU A 593 -26.06 10.27 -20.94
CA LEU A 593 -27.16 10.32 -19.99
C LEU A 593 -27.54 8.90 -19.62
N LEU A 594 -27.54 8.61 -18.33
CA LEU A 594 -28.06 7.36 -17.79
C LEU A 594 -29.22 7.64 -16.87
N ARG A 595 -30.38 7.11 -17.23
CA ARG A 595 -31.56 7.02 -16.37
C ARG A 595 -31.61 5.62 -15.81
N LEU A 596 -31.63 5.52 -14.49
CA LEU A 596 -31.60 4.22 -13.82
C LEU A 596 -32.99 3.82 -13.37
N THR A 597 -33.40 2.60 -13.70
CA THR A 597 -34.64 2.03 -13.19
C THR A 597 -34.39 1.29 -11.87
N GLN A 598 -33.20 0.72 -11.63
CA GLN A 598 -32.80 0.03 -10.37
C GLN A 598 -31.28 0.14 -10.03
N HIS A 599 -30.94 0.52 -8.78
CA HIS A 599 -29.66 0.61 -8.00
C HIS A 599 -28.21 0.78 -8.63
N ALA A 600 -27.20 1.10 -7.78
CA ALA A 600 -26.25 2.24 -7.92
C ALA A 600 -24.97 2.21 -8.84
N LEU A 601 -24.28 3.37 -8.98
CA LEU A 601 -23.01 3.63 -9.73
C LEU A 601 -22.07 4.65 -9.05
N GLY A 602 -20.79 4.71 -9.47
CA GLY A 602 -19.83 5.75 -9.08
C GLY A 602 -19.25 6.53 -10.27
N PHE A 603 -18.87 7.79 -10.04
CA PHE A 603 -18.30 8.72 -11.03
C PHE A 603 -17.01 9.39 -10.50
N GLY A 604 -16.19 9.96 -11.39
CA GLY A 604 -14.94 10.62 -11.03
C GLY A 604 -14.42 11.55 -12.14
N LEU A 605 -13.59 12.53 -11.76
CA LEU A 605 -13.20 13.66 -12.59
C LEU A 605 -11.67 13.72 -12.77
N ARG A 606 -11.28 14.31 -13.90
CA ARG A 606 -9.99 14.96 -14.24
C ARG A 606 -8.83 14.82 -13.24
N SER A 607 -7.72 14.24 -13.71
CA SER A 607 -6.47 14.12 -12.95
C SER A 607 -5.33 15.06 -13.39
N HIS A 608 -5.48 15.80 -14.50
CA HIS A 608 -4.41 16.59 -15.11
C HIS A 608 -3.77 17.62 -14.16
N ASP A 609 -4.58 18.35 -13.38
CA ASP A 609 -4.13 19.40 -12.44
C ASP A 609 -3.25 18.87 -11.30
N ARG A 610 -3.14 17.54 -11.15
CA ARG A 610 -2.27 16.87 -10.16
C ARG A 610 -0.87 16.58 -10.70
N ILE A 611 -0.68 16.66 -12.01
CA ILE A 611 0.56 16.34 -12.69
C ILE A 611 1.48 17.58 -12.64
N SER A 612 2.79 17.39 -12.44
CA SER A 612 3.74 18.50 -12.45
C SER A 612 3.84 19.12 -13.84
N ALA A 613 4.09 20.43 -13.93
CA ALA A 613 4.17 21.15 -15.21
C ALA A 613 5.18 20.52 -16.19
N THR A 614 6.32 20.04 -15.70
CA THR A 614 7.33 19.35 -16.54
C THR A 614 6.76 18.08 -17.18
N LEU A 615 6.03 17.28 -16.41
CA LEU A 615 5.45 16.04 -16.91
C LEU A 615 4.20 16.30 -17.76
N GLN A 616 3.44 17.37 -17.47
CA GLN A 616 2.35 17.82 -18.34
C GLN A 616 2.86 18.12 -19.75
N GLY A 617 3.95 18.91 -19.89
CA GLY A 617 4.52 19.22 -21.20
C GLY A 617 4.98 17.98 -21.99
N PHE A 618 5.47 16.95 -21.30
CA PHE A 618 5.79 15.67 -21.94
C PHE A 618 4.53 14.93 -22.40
N LEU A 619 3.52 14.81 -21.54
CA LEU A 619 2.28 14.09 -21.84
C LEU A 619 1.42 14.79 -22.91
N ASP A 620 1.46 16.13 -22.97
CA ASP A 620 0.80 16.96 -23.99
C ASP A 620 1.25 16.58 -25.42
N SER A 621 2.46 16.03 -25.58
CA SER A 621 3.01 15.64 -26.88
C SER A 621 2.62 14.22 -27.34
N LEU A 622 2.02 13.41 -26.47
CA LEU A 622 1.83 11.98 -26.71
C LEU A 622 0.43 11.66 -27.23
N THR A 623 0.36 10.58 -28.02
CA THR A 623 -0.90 9.93 -28.42
C THR A 623 -1.00 8.53 -27.83
N ALA A 624 -2.19 7.96 -27.82
CA ALA A 624 -2.44 6.60 -27.34
C ALA A 624 -3.38 5.86 -28.29
N THR A 625 -3.20 4.55 -28.40
CA THR A 625 -4.10 3.65 -29.11
C THR A 625 -5.18 3.16 -28.15
N TYR A 626 -6.43 3.35 -28.54
CA TYR A 626 -7.62 2.93 -27.82
C TYR A 626 -8.30 1.83 -28.62
N ALA A 627 -8.59 0.70 -27.99
CA ALA A 627 -9.26 -0.42 -28.63
C ALA A 627 -10.14 -1.20 -27.64
N GLN A 628 -11.14 -1.91 -28.16
CA GLN A 628 -12.01 -2.79 -27.37
C GLN A 628 -12.14 -4.19 -28.00
N PRO A 629 -11.04 -4.99 -28.04
CA PRO A 629 -11.06 -6.33 -28.64
C PRO A 629 -12.01 -7.30 -27.90
N GLY A 630 -12.26 -7.05 -26.61
CA GLY A 630 -13.15 -7.90 -25.80
C GLY A 630 -14.60 -7.94 -26.29
N PHE A 631 -15.04 -6.98 -27.11
CA PHE A 631 -16.37 -7.01 -27.72
C PHE A 631 -16.45 -8.01 -28.87
N ASN A 632 -15.47 -8.03 -29.77
CA ASN A 632 -15.36 -9.03 -30.83
C ASN A 632 -15.23 -10.44 -30.22
N GLU A 633 -14.39 -10.61 -29.20
CA GLU A 633 -14.27 -11.90 -28.50
C GLU A 633 -15.58 -12.38 -27.88
N ALA A 634 -16.37 -11.46 -27.30
CA ALA A 634 -17.66 -11.79 -26.71
C ALA A 634 -18.68 -12.16 -27.78
N ALA A 635 -18.66 -11.48 -28.93
CA ALA A 635 -19.50 -11.77 -30.08
C ALA A 635 -19.21 -13.18 -30.63
N ASP A 636 -17.94 -13.49 -30.86
CA ASP A 636 -17.47 -14.80 -31.34
C ASP A 636 -17.88 -15.93 -30.38
N LYS A 637 -17.64 -15.76 -29.07
CA LYS A 637 -17.95 -16.78 -28.05
C LYS A 637 -19.44 -17.06 -27.90
N ASN A 638 -20.29 -16.06 -28.13
CA ASN A 638 -21.74 -16.18 -27.98
C ASN A 638 -22.46 -16.34 -29.34
N GLY A 639 -21.72 -16.57 -30.43
CA GLY A 639 -22.27 -16.89 -31.74
C GLY A 639 -23.03 -15.73 -32.39
N PHE A 640 -22.52 -14.50 -32.24
CA PHE A 640 -23.19 -13.33 -32.76
C PHE A 640 -22.25 -12.32 -33.41
N LYS A 641 -22.80 -11.39 -34.21
CA LYS A 641 -22.03 -10.31 -34.83
C LYS A 641 -22.23 -8.99 -34.10
N ILE A 642 -21.16 -8.20 -34.01
CA ILE A 642 -21.23 -6.82 -33.54
C ILE A 642 -21.88 -5.94 -34.61
N TYR A 643 -22.42 -4.80 -34.19
CA TYR A 643 -23.01 -3.82 -35.09
C TYR A 643 -21.90 -3.11 -35.90
N SER A 644 -21.82 -3.42 -37.20
CA SER A 644 -20.77 -2.97 -38.10
C SER A 644 -21.15 -1.78 -38.98
N ALA A 645 -22.43 -1.40 -39.02
CA ALA A 645 -22.88 -0.22 -39.75
C ALA A 645 -22.50 1.08 -39.01
N GLU A 646 -22.86 2.22 -39.58
CA GLU A 646 -22.60 3.53 -38.99
C GLU A 646 -23.17 3.64 -37.57
N ARG A 647 -22.34 4.00 -36.60
CA ARG A 647 -22.69 4.13 -35.17
C ARG A 647 -22.85 5.58 -34.74
N GLY A 648 -23.54 6.38 -35.56
CA GLY A 648 -23.89 7.78 -35.27
C GLY A 648 -22.96 8.83 -35.89
N ALA A 649 -21.83 8.42 -36.47
CA ALA A 649 -20.94 9.28 -37.25
C ALA A 649 -20.37 8.48 -38.44
N PRO A 650 -20.17 9.09 -39.62
CA PRO A 650 -19.66 8.42 -40.81
C PRO A 650 -18.33 7.68 -40.59
N GLU A 651 -17.51 8.17 -39.68
CA GLU A 651 -16.21 7.59 -39.34
C GLU A 651 -16.30 6.40 -38.36
N ASN A 652 -17.41 6.27 -37.62
CA ASN A 652 -17.64 5.20 -36.65
C ASN A 652 -18.33 4.01 -37.33
N VAL A 653 -17.58 3.31 -38.17
CA VAL A 653 -18.08 2.21 -39.02
C VAL A 653 -17.13 1.01 -38.95
N GLY A 654 -17.66 -0.19 -39.22
CA GLY A 654 -16.89 -1.42 -39.32
C GLY A 654 -16.79 -2.20 -38.01
N GLU A 655 -16.08 -3.33 -38.07
CA GLU A 655 -15.95 -4.28 -36.95
C GLU A 655 -14.66 -4.08 -36.12
N LEU A 656 -13.72 -3.28 -36.64
CA LEU A 656 -12.49 -2.95 -35.93
C LEU A 656 -12.73 -1.75 -35.01
N LEU A 657 -12.81 -2.03 -33.71
CA LEU A 657 -13.04 -1.02 -32.67
C LEU A 657 -11.70 -0.50 -32.15
N GLU A 658 -11.01 0.30 -32.96
CA GLU A 658 -9.71 0.90 -32.64
C GLU A 658 -9.61 2.35 -33.14
N ALA A 659 -9.00 3.23 -32.34
CA ALA A 659 -8.73 4.62 -32.67
C ALA A 659 -7.45 5.14 -32.00
N ILE A 660 -6.86 6.20 -32.56
CA ILE A 660 -5.72 6.92 -31.97
C ILE A 660 -6.19 8.30 -31.52
N HIS A 661 -5.98 8.61 -30.24
CA HIS A 661 -6.34 9.90 -29.65
C HIS A 661 -5.16 10.47 -28.85
N PRO A 662 -5.12 11.79 -28.59
CA PRO A 662 -4.08 12.35 -27.72
C PRO A 662 -4.20 11.81 -26.29
N VAL A 663 -3.06 11.75 -25.58
CA VAL A 663 -3.02 11.38 -24.16
C VAL A 663 -3.67 12.46 -23.30
N ILE A 664 -3.46 13.72 -23.66
CA ILE A 664 -4.13 14.89 -23.07
C ILE A 664 -5.07 15.48 -24.12
N ARG A 665 -6.35 15.62 -23.79
CA ARG A 665 -7.34 16.27 -24.67
C ARG A 665 -7.75 17.63 -24.13
N THR A 666 -8.17 18.51 -25.03
CA THR A 666 -8.85 19.76 -24.71
C THR A 666 -10.36 19.55 -24.77
N ASN A 667 -11.08 20.02 -23.74
CA ASN A 667 -12.53 20.10 -23.78
C ASN A 667 -12.93 21.39 -24.52
N PRO A 668 -13.60 21.32 -25.69
CA PRO A 668 -13.97 22.50 -26.48
C PRO A 668 -14.98 23.41 -25.78
N VAL A 669 -15.73 22.90 -24.80
CA VAL A 669 -16.74 23.69 -24.08
C VAL A 669 -16.07 24.58 -23.04
N THR A 670 -15.13 24.02 -22.27
CA THR A 670 -14.50 24.72 -21.15
C THR A 670 -13.12 25.27 -21.47
N GLY A 671 -12.52 24.87 -22.60
CA GLY A 671 -11.12 25.13 -22.93
C GLY A 671 -10.12 24.47 -21.98
N TRP A 672 -10.54 23.43 -21.25
CA TRP A 672 -9.71 22.82 -20.20
C TRP A 672 -9.03 21.53 -20.66
N LYS A 673 -7.79 21.33 -20.23
CA LYS A 673 -7.03 20.08 -20.43
C LYS A 673 -7.55 18.95 -19.53
N SER A 674 -7.59 17.73 -20.06
CA SER A 674 -7.92 16.50 -19.32
C SER A 674 -7.10 15.31 -19.83
N VAL A 675 -6.68 14.42 -18.94
CA VAL A 675 -6.01 13.17 -19.33
C VAL A 675 -7.02 12.27 -20.03
N PHE A 676 -6.88 11.99 -21.31
CA PHE A 676 -7.84 11.13 -22.02
C PHE A 676 -7.50 9.65 -21.94
N ALA A 677 -6.21 9.32 -21.79
CA ALA A 677 -5.70 7.96 -21.73
C ALA A 677 -5.99 7.26 -20.38
N VAL A 678 -7.26 7.15 -20.01
CA VAL A 678 -7.72 6.55 -18.75
C VAL A 678 -8.63 5.37 -19.03
N GLY A 679 -8.35 4.26 -18.35
CA GLY A 679 -9.27 3.15 -18.23
C GLY A 679 -8.91 1.96 -19.09
N HIS A 680 -9.90 1.10 -19.33
CA HIS A 680 -9.67 -0.21 -19.95
C HIS A 680 -9.72 -0.22 -21.48
N HIS A 681 -10.08 0.91 -22.11
CA HIS A 681 -10.07 1.05 -23.56
C HIS A 681 -8.70 1.48 -24.12
N VAL A 682 -7.84 2.11 -23.32
CA VAL A 682 -6.49 2.49 -23.77
C VAL A 682 -5.54 1.29 -23.67
N GLN A 683 -4.93 0.92 -24.78
CA GLN A 683 -4.04 -0.25 -24.87
C GLN A 683 -2.57 0.13 -24.67
N LYS A 684 -2.13 1.23 -25.30
CA LYS A 684 -0.75 1.70 -25.23
C LYS A 684 -0.64 3.20 -25.48
N ILE A 685 0.41 3.81 -24.93
CA ILE A 685 0.86 5.16 -25.27
C ILE A 685 1.91 5.03 -26.38
N ASN A 686 1.66 5.71 -27.50
CA ASN A 686 2.51 5.66 -28.68
C ASN A 686 3.82 6.42 -28.43
N GLY A 687 4.92 5.90 -28.96
CA GLY A 687 6.25 6.49 -28.79
C GLY A 687 6.96 6.13 -27.47
N LEU A 688 6.28 5.43 -26.55
CA LEU A 688 6.89 4.90 -25.33
C LEU A 688 7.16 3.39 -25.45
N SER A 689 8.11 2.88 -24.67
CA SER A 689 8.26 1.43 -24.51
C SER A 689 7.07 0.83 -23.74
N ASP A 690 6.86 -0.48 -23.87
CA ASP A 690 5.72 -1.16 -23.25
C ASP A 690 5.64 -0.98 -21.73
N GLU A 691 6.78 -1.04 -21.03
CA GLU A 691 6.82 -0.87 -19.58
C GLU A 691 6.56 0.58 -19.15
N GLU A 692 7.04 1.58 -19.90
CA GLU A 692 6.75 2.99 -19.67
C GLU A 692 5.27 3.29 -19.90
N SER A 693 4.74 2.85 -21.04
CA SER A 693 3.32 2.95 -21.40
C SER A 693 2.44 2.35 -20.29
N LYS A 694 2.72 1.11 -19.89
CA LYS A 694 1.99 0.42 -18.82
C LYS A 694 2.10 1.14 -17.47
N HIS A 695 3.26 1.71 -17.16
CA HIS A 695 3.45 2.50 -15.96
C HIS A 695 2.53 3.73 -15.95
N PHE A 696 2.56 4.54 -17.02
CA PHE A 696 1.74 5.75 -17.12
C PHE A 696 0.24 5.43 -17.11
N LEU A 697 -0.22 4.45 -17.88
CA LEU A 697 -1.64 4.06 -17.89
C LEU A 697 -2.12 3.58 -16.52
N ALA A 698 -1.31 2.77 -15.82
CA ALA A 698 -1.61 2.35 -14.46
C ALA A 698 -1.63 3.53 -13.46
N TRP A 699 -0.70 4.48 -13.64
CA TRP A 699 -0.58 5.66 -12.82
C TRP A 699 -1.75 6.65 -13.02
N PHE A 700 -2.22 6.87 -14.24
CA PHE A 700 -3.38 7.73 -14.50
C PHE A 700 -4.64 7.24 -13.77
N VAL A 701 -4.88 5.92 -13.77
CA VAL A 701 -5.97 5.32 -12.99
C VAL A 701 -5.72 5.44 -11.49
N GLN A 702 -4.47 5.28 -11.05
CA GLN A 702 -4.10 5.44 -9.64
C GLN A 702 -4.33 6.88 -9.15
N LEU A 703 -4.04 7.89 -9.97
CA LEU A 703 -4.34 9.29 -9.66
C LEU A 703 -5.84 9.48 -9.36
N ILE A 704 -6.73 8.83 -10.10
CA ILE A 704 -8.16 8.91 -9.82
C ILE A 704 -8.46 8.22 -8.50
N VAL A 705 -8.05 6.96 -8.33
CA VAL A 705 -8.41 6.12 -7.17
C VAL A 705 -7.87 6.64 -5.84
N GLU A 706 -6.65 7.19 -5.83
CA GLU A 706 -5.99 7.68 -4.61
C GLU A 706 -6.41 9.11 -4.23
N ASN A 707 -6.93 9.90 -5.16
CA ASN A 707 -7.41 11.26 -4.91
C ASN A 707 -8.93 11.28 -4.80
N HIS A 708 -9.44 11.01 -3.60
CA HIS A 708 -10.87 10.94 -3.31
C HIS A 708 -11.63 12.26 -3.59
N ASP A 709 -10.93 13.39 -3.61
CA ASP A 709 -11.49 14.71 -3.95
C ASP A 709 -11.81 14.87 -5.44
N LEU A 710 -11.26 14.01 -6.29
CA LEU A 710 -11.60 13.92 -7.70
C LEU A 710 -12.81 13.02 -7.96
N GLN A 711 -13.37 12.37 -6.93
CA GLN A 711 -14.42 11.36 -7.10
C GLN A 711 -15.75 11.83 -6.52
N VAL A 712 -16.85 11.49 -7.20
CA VAL A 712 -18.19 11.57 -6.65
C VAL A 712 -18.89 10.23 -6.78
N ARG A 713 -19.20 9.61 -5.64
CA ARG A 713 -19.99 8.38 -5.61
C ARG A 713 -21.46 8.72 -5.42
N PHE A 714 -22.26 8.45 -6.44
CA PHE A 714 -23.68 8.78 -6.43
C PHE A 714 -24.51 7.58 -5.99
N LYS A 715 -25.21 7.71 -4.86
CA LYS A 715 -26.20 6.71 -4.45
C LYS A 715 -27.51 7.02 -5.16
N TRP A 716 -27.95 6.10 -6.02
CA TRP A 716 -29.25 6.14 -6.68
C TRP A 716 -30.31 5.77 -5.64
N LYS A 717 -31.30 6.65 -5.47
CA LYS A 717 -32.29 6.57 -4.39
C LYS A 717 -33.65 6.23 -4.96
N ASP A 718 -34.05 6.94 -6.00
CA ASP A 718 -35.38 6.84 -6.59
C ASP A 718 -35.30 6.17 -7.96
N VAL A 719 -36.41 5.55 -8.36
CA VAL A 719 -36.58 5.07 -9.74
C VAL A 719 -36.58 6.30 -10.65
N ASN A 720 -35.93 6.20 -11.81
CA ASN A 720 -35.76 7.31 -12.76
C ASN A 720 -34.91 8.46 -12.23
N ASP A 721 -34.04 8.22 -11.25
CA ASP A 721 -32.88 9.09 -11.06
C ASP A 721 -32.08 9.15 -12.37
N VAL A 722 -31.51 10.32 -12.68
CA VAL A 722 -30.77 10.59 -13.91
C VAL A 722 -29.39 11.15 -13.58
N ALA A 723 -28.36 10.66 -14.27
CA ALA A 723 -27.05 11.26 -14.31
C ALA A 723 -26.71 11.69 -15.74
N ILE A 724 -26.22 12.93 -15.90
CA ILE A 724 -25.73 13.48 -17.17
C ILE A 724 -24.27 13.86 -16.96
N TRP A 725 -23.35 13.35 -17.76
CA TRP A 725 -21.94 13.70 -17.63
C TRP A 725 -21.28 14.02 -18.97
N ASP A 726 -20.25 14.87 -18.88
CA ASP A 726 -19.38 15.24 -20.00
C ASP A 726 -18.20 14.25 -20.09
N ASN A 727 -18.32 13.27 -20.99
CA ASN A 727 -17.31 12.24 -21.29
C ASN A 727 -15.99 12.83 -21.80
N ARG A 728 -15.96 14.11 -22.21
CA ARG A 728 -14.72 14.77 -22.61
C ARG A 728 -13.75 14.97 -21.46
N SER A 729 -14.23 14.89 -20.22
CA SER A 729 -13.40 15.15 -19.06
C SER A 729 -13.76 14.38 -17.79
N VAL A 730 -14.77 13.51 -17.86
CA VAL A 730 -15.24 12.65 -16.77
C VAL A 730 -14.91 11.20 -17.08
N TYR A 731 -14.57 10.47 -16.03
CA TYR A 731 -14.47 9.02 -16.05
C TYR A 731 -15.49 8.44 -15.08
N HIS A 732 -15.96 7.24 -15.33
CA HIS A 732 -16.92 6.60 -14.45
C HIS A 732 -16.60 5.12 -14.28
N ALA A 733 -17.16 4.54 -13.22
CA ALA A 733 -16.91 3.16 -12.85
C ALA A 733 -18.21 2.48 -12.47
N ALA A 734 -18.57 1.44 -13.23
CA ALA A 734 -19.63 0.53 -12.84
C ALA A 734 -19.17 -0.30 -11.65
N THR A 735 -19.76 -0.05 -10.48
CA THR A 735 -19.41 -0.80 -9.26
C THR A 735 -20.24 -2.09 -9.24
N PRO A 736 -19.61 -3.28 -9.25
CA PRO A 736 -20.33 -4.56 -9.28
C PRO A 736 -20.70 -5.07 -7.88
N ASP A 737 -20.94 -4.17 -6.92
CA ASP A 737 -21.17 -4.51 -5.51
C ASP A 737 -22.52 -5.20 -5.25
N TYR A 738 -23.48 -5.07 -6.17
CA TYR A 738 -24.77 -5.75 -6.11
C TYR A 738 -24.74 -7.24 -6.48
N LEU A 739 -23.69 -7.71 -7.18
CA LEU A 739 -23.66 -9.06 -7.75
C LEU A 739 -23.60 -10.20 -6.73
N PHE A 740 -23.09 -9.95 -5.52
CA PHE A 740 -22.79 -10.99 -4.53
C PHE A 740 -23.54 -10.82 -3.21
N GLU A 741 -24.36 -9.79 -3.10
CA GLU A 741 -25.10 -9.44 -1.88
C GLU A 741 -26.62 -9.66 -2.01
N ASN A 742 -27.06 -10.31 -3.10
CA ASN A 742 -28.48 -10.54 -3.42
C ASN A 742 -29.32 -9.25 -3.37
N LEU A 743 -28.75 -8.12 -3.81
CA LEU A 743 -29.37 -6.79 -3.75
C LEU A 743 -30.37 -6.51 -4.89
N GLY A 744 -30.81 -7.55 -5.59
CA GLY A 744 -31.69 -7.45 -6.75
C GLY A 744 -30.96 -7.18 -8.06
N GLU A 745 -31.76 -6.95 -9.10
CA GLU A 745 -31.27 -6.61 -10.43
C GLU A 745 -30.92 -5.12 -10.53
N ARG A 746 -30.03 -4.83 -11.47
CA ARG A 746 -29.64 -3.47 -11.81
C ARG A 746 -29.94 -3.25 -13.28
N GLN A 747 -30.78 -2.26 -13.56
CA GLN A 747 -31.16 -1.90 -14.92
C GLN A 747 -31.22 -0.38 -15.08
N GLY A 748 -30.88 0.11 -16.27
CA GLY A 748 -31.04 1.50 -16.66
C GLY A 748 -30.94 1.66 -18.18
N SER A 749 -31.45 2.78 -18.69
CA SER A 749 -31.38 3.18 -20.09
C SER A 749 -30.31 4.25 -20.27
N ARG A 750 -29.35 4.03 -21.17
CA ARG A 750 -28.29 4.99 -21.49
C ARG A 750 -28.44 5.49 -22.92
N ALA A 751 -28.40 6.81 -23.08
CA ALA A 751 -28.31 7.48 -24.37
C ALA A 751 -26.97 8.23 -24.43
N VAL A 752 -26.33 8.20 -25.59
CA VAL A 752 -24.97 8.70 -25.76
C VAL A 752 -24.94 9.57 -27.01
N SER A 753 -24.56 10.83 -26.83
CA SER A 753 -24.27 11.74 -27.94
C SER A 753 -22.80 11.59 -28.35
N LEU A 754 -22.54 11.67 -29.65
CA LEU A 754 -21.20 11.76 -30.20
C LEU A 754 -20.73 13.21 -30.27
N GLY A 755 -19.46 13.43 -29.94
CA GLY A 755 -18.84 14.74 -29.98
C GLY A 755 -18.02 14.98 -31.25
N GLU A 756 -16.94 15.70 -31.05
CA GLU A 756 -15.88 15.95 -32.03
C GLU A 756 -14.76 14.91 -31.95
N ARG A 757 -13.93 14.85 -33.01
CA ARG A 757 -12.66 14.13 -32.96
C ARG A 757 -11.78 14.73 -31.84
N PRO A 758 -11.26 13.93 -30.89
CA PRO A 758 -10.44 14.44 -29.80
C PRO A 758 -9.16 15.11 -30.30
N TYR A 759 -8.84 16.25 -29.70
CA TYR A 759 -7.66 17.05 -30.05
C TYR A 759 -7.01 17.62 -28.80
N PHE A 760 -5.75 18.02 -28.95
CA PHE A 760 -5.00 18.78 -27.96
C PHE A 760 -4.73 20.18 -28.50
N ASP A 761 -5.10 21.20 -27.74
CA ASP A 761 -4.79 22.60 -28.03
C ASP A 761 -3.71 23.11 -27.06
N PRO A 762 -2.52 23.49 -27.53
CA PRO A 762 -1.46 24.05 -26.69
C PRO A 762 -1.86 25.30 -25.91
N GLN A 763 -2.83 26.08 -26.40
CA GLN A 763 -3.34 27.30 -25.75
C GLN A 763 -4.40 27.01 -24.68
N SER A 764 -4.89 25.78 -24.59
CA SER A 764 -5.84 25.39 -23.55
C SER A 764 -5.20 25.45 -22.16
N SER A 765 -6.02 25.70 -21.14
CA SER A 765 -5.55 25.88 -19.76
C SER A 765 -5.94 24.70 -18.87
N SER A 766 -5.26 24.55 -17.74
CA SER A 766 -5.80 23.71 -16.66
C SER A 766 -7.00 24.41 -15.99
N ARG A 767 -7.90 23.65 -15.36
CA ARG A 767 -9.03 24.23 -14.62
C ARG A 767 -8.53 25.16 -13.51
N ARG A 768 -7.48 24.75 -12.81
CA ARG A 768 -6.87 25.57 -11.75
C ARG A 768 -6.34 26.91 -12.26
N GLU A 769 -5.72 26.93 -13.44
CA GLU A 769 -5.26 28.18 -14.07
C GLU A 769 -6.42 29.07 -14.47
N ALA A 770 -7.46 28.50 -15.08
CA ALA A 770 -8.66 29.25 -15.48
C ALA A 770 -9.36 29.88 -14.26
N ILE A 771 -9.61 29.11 -13.19
CA ILE A 771 -10.22 29.63 -11.95
C ILE A 771 -9.33 30.71 -11.32
N LYS A 772 -8.01 30.52 -11.31
CA LYS A 772 -7.08 31.53 -10.79
C LYS A 772 -7.16 32.82 -11.61
N ALA A 773 -7.25 32.72 -12.93
CA ALA A 773 -7.41 33.89 -13.81
C ALA A 773 -8.74 34.61 -13.56
N GLU A 774 -9.85 33.88 -13.42
CA GLU A 774 -11.16 34.44 -13.07
C GLU A 774 -11.15 35.16 -11.71
N MET A 775 -10.55 34.55 -10.68
CA MET A 775 -10.44 35.16 -9.36
C MET A 775 -9.59 36.44 -9.38
N LEU A 776 -8.50 36.46 -10.15
CA LEU A 776 -7.66 37.65 -10.33
C LEU A 776 -8.39 38.74 -11.11
N ALA A 777 -9.17 38.39 -12.13
CA ALA A 777 -9.98 39.34 -12.88
C ALA A 777 -11.06 39.98 -12.00
N ALA A 778 -11.77 39.17 -11.19
CA ALA A 778 -12.78 39.66 -10.25
C ALA A 778 -12.18 40.61 -9.19
N ALA A 779 -11.03 40.24 -8.59
CA ALA A 779 -10.33 41.10 -7.63
C ALA A 779 -9.76 42.38 -8.27
N GLY A 780 -9.43 42.35 -9.57
CA GLY A 780 -9.01 43.52 -10.34
C GLY A 780 -10.17 44.48 -10.65
N GLN A 781 -11.36 43.95 -10.94
CA GLN A 781 -12.58 44.75 -11.13
C GLN A 781 -13.04 45.41 -9.84
N GLU A 782 -13.02 44.68 -8.72
CA GLU A 782 -13.39 45.22 -7.39
C GLU A 782 -12.44 46.35 -6.95
N LYS A 783 -11.17 46.31 -7.37
CA LYS A 783 -10.18 47.39 -7.17
C LYS A 783 -10.31 48.57 -8.15
N ALA A 784 -11.00 48.39 -9.27
CA ALA A 784 -11.26 49.45 -10.24
C ALA A 784 -12.61 50.14 -9.99
N GLU A 785 -13.52 49.45 -9.30
CA GLU A 785 -14.81 49.98 -8.82
C GLU A 785 -14.70 50.69 -7.45
N GLN A 786 -13.64 50.40 -6.67
CA GLN A 786 -13.21 51.18 -5.49
C GLN A 786 -12.32 52.36 -5.91
#